data_AF-A0A6A3FHV5-F1
#
_entry.id   AF-A0A6A3FHV5-F1
#
_cell.length_a   1.000
_cell.length_b   1.000
_cell.length_c   1.000
_cell.angle_alpha   90.00
_cell.angle_beta   90.00
_cell.angle_gamma   90.00
#
_symmetry.space_group_name_H-M   'P 1'
#
loop_
_entity.id
_entity.type
_entity.pdbx_description
1 polymer ?
#
loop_
_entity_poly.entity_id
_entity_poly.type
_entity_poly.pdbx_seq_one_letter_code
_entity_poly.pdbx_strand_id
1 'polypeptide(L)'
;MDPFASIAVAPLDPAAEVTRLKGEVQAKDEALNALKAKTKAFVDNMRSQLANETKKVTALEEKLKEAATASTAPADNGSAEQQQRLNEEIERLKVETATRENELKTRAKSFADAMNSQLEAEKEKCRNLETQLQQKTEEALAAAEAAKSAADQAKEMDFLLQPVPAASHTDEEFNALQSQLNTANFDMADMRERLRSVEAEALQSSQQATSLRQELDALRVSTEQQRSELQAEVDALKARENSLATELKAEESSLLEADMAKIKELEFQLEQHKIENQHLQKQLSDKDFQLEQLDSYRLRADESESKVLQSQAEIASLQGQLQVKTDALASYSCAKCTELEDKLAEITQLYEKVNLGRSRSDSLIAETQSQLGEMQTVKQQFVAAQERLDDMMKQNLKLNEKISEKEIEVSTLKAEMKKWSMEMAELQAQHTNLKSDSTEHRQRSESVHVEFQKAEESMKELQTRCAQLEKKNQELQASIETINKENTDKRQKAKALVQSLVSEKTNLLGVKSELQKEVDRLRMEVNQRNVDNDQQVKELREQSNEKAAQSASTIQSLTDEVASLKHALATVQESEKAQQRAKELAAAKREIEDSNKKRLAAKSETQKLAAELENVHKSLDHITTHVNANCTENIQQIALVQGHVKEALEVLEKRAGVAQKQRAEDDTAEIVRKAEALRTGNGPQSPGAKRLEENVSRVSEQLRLLVDITERLCDIAVEQNDANLKDVIINKLTQTFSQCFSEKLLTIYSKADEAVSLLDAHGPTSESGHPAVRPS
;
A
#
# COMPACT_ATOMS: atom_id res chain seq x y z
N MET A 1 -34.44 20.63 33.47
CA MET A 1 -34.60 20.10 32.10
C MET A 1 -33.21 20.01 31.53
N ASP A 2 -32.65 18.81 31.53
CA ASP A 2 -31.21 18.61 31.59
C ASP A 2 -30.76 17.74 30.41
N PRO A 3 -29.84 18.21 29.56
CA PRO A 3 -29.34 17.44 28.42
C PRO A 3 -27.91 16.89 28.68
N PHE A 4 -27.71 16.15 29.77
CA PHE A 4 -26.46 15.41 30.00
C PHE A 4 -26.51 14.03 29.32
N ALA A 5 -26.31 14.02 27.99
CA ALA A 5 -26.17 12.80 27.21
C ALA A 5 -24.76 12.20 27.39
N SER A 6 -24.60 11.30 28.36
CA SER A 6 -23.33 10.59 28.59
C SER A 6 -23.05 9.60 27.47
N ILE A 7 -22.14 9.95 26.55
CA ILE A 7 -21.66 9.06 25.49
C ILE A 7 -20.65 8.08 26.11
N ALA A 8 -21.06 6.83 26.26
CA ALA A 8 -20.19 5.75 26.69
C ALA A 8 -19.11 5.46 25.62
N VAL A 9 -17.92 6.04 25.80
CA VAL A 9 -16.74 5.72 24.99
C VAL A 9 -16.21 4.36 25.44
N ALA A 10 -15.94 3.47 24.48
CA ALA A 10 -15.35 2.16 24.74
C ALA A 10 -14.00 2.29 25.47
N PRO A 11 -13.60 1.32 26.31
CA PRO A 11 -12.32 1.35 27.02
C PRO A 11 -11.17 1.26 26.01
N LEU A 12 -10.59 2.43 25.70
CA LEU A 12 -9.31 2.54 25.02
C LEU A 12 -8.22 2.01 25.95
N ASP A 13 -7.18 1.43 25.35
CA ASP A 13 -5.96 1.05 26.08
C ASP A 13 -5.43 2.26 26.86
N PRO A 14 -5.34 2.21 28.20
CA PRO A 14 -4.94 3.35 29.00
C PRO A 14 -3.49 3.78 28.71
N ALA A 15 -2.62 2.87 28.24
CA ALA A 15 -1.27 3.24 27.80
C ALA A 15 -1.28 4.06 26.50
N ALA A 16 -2.19 3.74 25.57
CA ALA A 16 -2.38 4.51 24.34
C ALA A 16 -2.97 5.91 24.63
N GLU A 17 -3.95 6.01 25.52
CA GLU A 17 -4.57 7.30 25.88
C GLU A 17 -3.60 8.20 26.68
N VAL A 18 -2.79 7.65 27.60
CA VAL A 18 -1.71 8.40 28.26
C VAL A 18 -0.67 8.90 27.24
N THR A 19 -0.36 8.11 26.21
CA THR A 19 0.55 8.52 25.14
C THR A 19 -0.06 9.65 24.29
N ARG A 20 -1.36 9.58 23.97
CA ARG A 20 -2.11 10.62 23.27
C ARG A 20 -2.12 11.94 24.06
N LEU A 21 -2.41 11.88 25.36
CA LEU A 21 -2.45 13.04 26.24
C LEU A 21 -1.07 13.69 26.42
N LYS A 22 0.02 12.91 26.47
CA LYS A 22 1.40 13.46 26.49
C LYS A 22 1.72 14.28 25.25
N GLY A 23 1.34 13.80 24.06
CA GLY A 23 1.50 14.56 22.81
C GLY A 23 0.66 15.85 22.78
N GLU A 24 -0.56 15.80 23.31
CA GLU A 24 -1.45 16.97 23.38
C GLU A 24 -0.94 18.05 24.36
N VAL A 25 -0.42 17.65 25.53
CA VAL A 25 0.24 18.57 26.49
C VAL A 25 1.48 19.21 25.88
N GLN A 26 2.36 18.43 25.23
CA GLN A 26 3.57 18.99 24.60
C GLN A 26 3.23 20.01 23.51
N ALA A 27 2.30 19.69 22.61
CA ALA A 27 1.84 20.61 21.57
C ALA A 27 1.21 21.90 22.14
N LYS A 28 0.57 21.80 23.31
CA LYS A 28 0.03 22.95 24.04
C LYS A 28 1.11 23.84 24.66
N ASP A 29 2.17 23.27 25.24
CA ASP A 29 3.29 24.06 25.75
C ASP A 29 4.11 24.74 24.64
N GLU A 30 4.27 24.07 23.50
CA GLU A 30 4.88 24.68 22.30
C GLU A 30 4.03 25.87 21.80
N ALA A 31 2.71 25.73 21.73
CA ALA A 31 1.79 26.83 21.41
C ALA A 31 1.82 27.96 22.46
N LEU A 32 1.90 27.63 23.75
CA LEU A 32 2.02 28.59 24.85
C LEU A 32 3.31 29.39 24.77
N ASN A 33 4.43 28.75 24.39
CA ASN A 33 5.72 29.41 24.21
C ASN A 33 5.76 30.27 22.94
N ALA A 34 5.14 29.84 21.84
CA ALA A 34 4.93 30.68 20.67
C ALA A 34 4.08 31.92 20.98
N LEU A 35 3.05 31.79 21.82
CA LEU A 35 2.21 32.91 22.27
C LEU A 35 3.03 33.93 23.09
N LYS A 36 3.84 33.47 24.06
CA LYS A 36 4.76 34.33 24.83
C LYS A 36 5.73 35.10 23.92
N ALA A 37 6.32 34.42 22.94
CA ALA A 37 7.24 35.03 21.97
C ALA A 37 6.55 36.11 21.13
N LYS A 38 5.33 35.83 20.65
CA LYS A 38 4.52 36.78 19.86
C LYS A 38 4.13 38.02 20.69
N THR A 39 3.74 37.84 21.95
CA THR A 39 3.45 38.97 22.87
C THR A 39 4.68 39.85 23.07
N LYS A 40 5.85 39.25 23.33
CA LYS A 40 7.10 39.99 23.49
C LYS A 40 7.45 40.79 22.23
N ALA A 41 7.43 40.15 21.06
CA ALA A 41 7.75 40.79 19.78
C ALA A 41 6.82 41.99 19.48
N PHE A 42 5.53 41.90 19.82
CA PHE A 42 4.61 43.04 19.70
C PHE A 42 4.97 44.20 20.63
N VAL A 43 5.24 43.92 21.91
CA VAL A 43 5.63 44.95 22.89
C VAL A 43 6.94 45.64 22.51
N ASP A 44 7.93 44.89 22.02
CA ASP A 44 9.22 45.44 21.60
C ASP A 44 9.10 46.23 20.28
N ASN A 45 8.19 45.86 19.36
CA ASN A 45 7.83 46.68 18.20
C ASN A 45 7.16 48.02 18.61
N MET A 46 6.17 47.98 19.51
CA MET A 46 5.52 49.19 20.04
C MET A 46 6.50 50.14 20.73
N ARG A 47 7.49 49.59 21.47
CA ARG A 47 8.60 50.38 22.05
C ARG A 47 9.50 51.00 20.99
N SER A 48 9.81 50.26 19.92
CA SER A 48 10.63 50.76 18.79
C SER A 48 9.93 51.91 18.07
N GLN A 49 8.63 51.78 17.80
CA GLN A 49 7.82 52.86 17.21
C GLN A 49 7.81 54.10 18.12
N LEU A 50 7.55 53.93 19.42
CA LEU A 50 7.57 55.04 20.37
C LEU A 50 8.92 55.76 20.39
N ALA A 51 10.03 55.01 20.47
CA ALA A 51 11.39 55.57 20.45
C ALA A 51 11.72 56.30 19.14
N ASN A 52 11.14 55.90 18.01
CA ASN A 52 11.31 56.57 16.73
C ASN A 52 10.50 57.88 16.65
N GLU A 53 9.27 57.92 17.17
CA GLU A 53 8.51 59.18 17.27
C GLU A 53 9.15 60.16 18.26
N THR A 54 9.64 59.68 19.42
CA THR A 54 10.41 60.53 20.36
C THR A 54 11.60 61.19 19.66
N LYS A 55 12.39 60.42 18.89
CA LYS A 55 13.53 60.95 18.11
C LYS A 55 13.14 62.02 17.09
N LYS A 56 11.96 61.91 16.44
CA LYS A 56 11.49 62.95 15.51
C LYS A 56 11.25 64.27 16.25
N VAL A 57 10.63 64.23 17.43
CA VAL A 57 10.43 65.42 18.26
C VAL A 57 11.78 66.01 18.68
N THR A 58 12.71 65.19 19.18
CA THR A 58 14.05 65.69 19.57
C THR A 58 14.79 66.35 18.40
N ALA A 59 14.76 65.76 17.21
CA ALA A 59 15.38 66.32 16.01
C ALA A 59 14.72 67.61 15.50
N LEU A 60 13.43 67.84 15.81
CA LEU A 60 12.74 69.10 15.53
C LEU A 60 13.04 70.16 16.59
N GLU A 61 13.15 69.78 17.87
CA GLU A 61 13.62 70.68 18.93
C GLU A 61 15.09 71.11 18.72
N GLU A 62 15.95 70.22 18.22
CA GLU A 62 17.33 70.56 17.84
C GLU A 62 17.37 71.56 16.67
N LYS A 63 16.58 71.33 15.60
CA LYS A 63 16.46 72.28 14.48
C LYS A 63 15.92 73.65 14.89
N LEU A 64 14.97 73.70 15.83
CA LEU A 64 14.51 74.96 16.42
C LEU A 64 15.64 75.67 17.17
N LYS A 65 16.47 74.91 17.89
CA LYS A 65 17.65 75.43 18.61
C LYS A 65 18.67 76.01 17.65
N GLU A 66 18.97 75.31 16.56
CA GLU A 66 19.86 75.80 15.49
C GLU A 66 19.32 77.11 14.88
N ALA A 67 18.04 77.14 14.50
CA ALA A 67 17.39 78.35 13.98
C ALA A 67 17.42 79.52 15.00
N ALA A 68 17.18 79.24 16.28
CA ALA A 68 17.27 80.23 17.35
C ALA A 68 18.70 80.78 17.53
N THR A 69 19.74 79.94 17.39
CA THR A 69 21.13 80.42 17.43
C THR A 69 21.53 81.22 16.18
N ALA A 70 20.95 80.92 15.02
CA ALA A 70 21.16 81.69 13.79
C ALA A 70 20.54 83.10 13.85
N SER A 71 19.42 83.28 14.57
CA SER A 71 18.73 84.58 14.72
C SER A 71 19.37 85.53 15.75
N THR A 72 20.71 85.59 15.79
CA THR A 72 21.47 86.55 16.63
C THR A 72 21.82 87.86 15.92
N ALA A 73 21.41 88.03 14.65
CA ALA A 73 21.44 89.30 13.92
C ALA A 73 20.16 90.13 14.21
N PRO A 74 20.24 91.48 14.24
CA PRO A 74 19.13 92.31 14.71
C PRO A 74 18.05 92.60 13.65
N ALA A 75 16.80 92.47 14.10
CA ALA A 75 15.60 93.15 13.59
C ALA A 75 15.24 92.97 12.09
N ASP A 76 14.58 91.85 11.79
CA ASP A 76 13.53 91.82 10.75
C ASP A 76 12.27 91.13 11.32
N ASN A 77 11.10 91.73 11.13
CA ASN A 77 9.84 91.29 11.75
C ASN A 77 9.37 89.93 11.21
N GLY A 78 9.75 89.55 9.99
CA GLY A 78 9.44 88.24 9.42
C GLY A 78 10.03 87.07 10.23
N SER A 79 11.20 87.26 10.85
CA SER A 79 11.83 86.22 11.68
C SER A 79 10.99 85.90 12.91
N ALA A 80 10.42 86.92 13.56
CA ALA A 80 9.59 86.75 14.76
C ALA A 80 8.32 85.94 14.47
N GLU A 81 7.60 86.25 13.39
CA GLU A 81 6.43 85.46 12.98
C GLU A 81 6.82 84.02 12.60
N GLN A 82 7.90 83.83 11.84
CA GLN A 82 8.31 82.50 11.41
C GLN A 82 8.78 81.63 12.59
N GLN A 83 9.47 82.22 13.58
CA GLN A 83 9.88 81.53 14.80
C GLN A 83 8.71 81.30 15.76
N GLN A 84 7.71 82.18 15.79
CA GLN A 84 6.46 81.92 16.51
C GLN A 84 5.66 80.76 15.88
N ARG A 85 5.50 80.74 14.56
CA ARG A 85 4.85 79.62 13.85
C ARG A 85 5.60 78.30 14.06
N LEU A 86 6.93 78.31 14.11
CA LEU A 86 7.74 77.13 14.45
C LEU A 86 7.52 76.66 15.90
N ASN A 87 7.37 77.58 16.86
CA ASN A 87 7.02 77.23 18.24
C ASN A 87 5.60 76.65 18.34
N GLU A 88 4.63 77.23 17.64
CA GLU A 88 3.24 76.75 17.58
C GLU A 88 3.13 75.37 16.90
N GLU A 89 3.88 75.15 15.81
CA GLU A 89 4.03 73.85 15.14
C GLU A 89 4.64 72.80 16.09
N ILE A 90 5.66 73.16 16.86
CA ILE A 90 6.33 72.26 17.82
C ILE A 90 5.44 71.94 19.02
N GLU A 91 4.72 72.89 19.60
CA GLU A 91 3.75 72.58 20.67
C GLU A 91 2.57 71.76 20.14
N ARG A 92 2.09 71.99 18.91
CA ARG A 92 1.11 71.11 18.27
C ARG A 92 1.66 69.69 18.12
N LEU A 93 2.89 69.53 17.64
CA LEU A 93 3.55 68.22 17.47
C LEU A 93 3.88 67.54 18.81
N LYS A 94 4.15 68.30 19.89
CA LYS A 94 4.29 67.76 21.25
C LYS A 94 2.96 67.23 21.78
N VAL A 95 1.86 67.98 21.61
CA VAL A 95 0.52 67.53 21.97
C VAL A 95 0.11 66.30 21.15
N GLU A 96 0.36 66.30 19.84
CA GLU A 96 0.11 65.15 18.96
C GLU A 96 0.96 63.93 19.35
N THR A 97 2.24 64.12 19.68
CA THR A 97 3.14 63.02 20.09
C THR A 97 2.79 62.49 21.49
N ALA A 98 2.43 63.35 22.44
CA ALA A 98 1.93 62.93 23.76
C ALA A 98 0.59 62.18 23.65
N THR A 99 -0.26 62.58 22.70
CA THR A 99 -1.52 61.89 22.39
C THR A 99 -1.23 60.50 21.79
N ARG A 100 -0.41 60.41 20.74
CA ARG A 100 0.05 59.12 20.18
C ARG A 100 0.77 58.26 21.20
N GLU A 101 1.59 58.82 22.08
CA GLU A 101 2.26 58.07 23.15
C GLU A 101 1.25 57.44 24.11
N ASN A 102 0.22 58.19 24.51
CA ASN A 102 -0.85 57.67 25.37
C ASN A 102 -1.73 56.64 24.65
N GLU A 103 -2.02 56.82 23.35
CA GLU A 103 -2.70 55.82 22.51
C GLU A 103 -1.86 54.54 22.37
N LEU A 104 -0.57 54.66 22.04
CA LEU A 104 0.36 53.53 21.91
C LEU A 104 0.54 52.80 23.24
N LYS A 105 0.67 53.52 24.37
CA LYS A 105 0.67 52.92 25.72
C LYS A 105 -0.63 52.20 26.03
N THR A 106 -1.78 52.81 25.72
CA THR A 106 -3.10 52.21 25.96
C THR A 106 -3.32 50.97 25.11
N ARG A 107 -2.90 51.00 23.84
CA ARG A 107 -2.99 49.88 22.88
C ARG A 107 -2.00 48.77 23.18
N ALA A 108 -0.78 49.09 23.62
CA ALA A 108 0.18 48.11 24.11
C ALA A 108 -0.31 47.46 25.40
N LYS A 109 -0.93 48.22 26.32
CA LYS A 109 -1.53 47.70 27.54
C LYS A 109 -2.73 46.81 27.24
N SER A 110 -3.71 47.24 26.45
CA SER A 110 -4.89 46.42 26.14
C SER A 110 -4.52 45.14 25.38
N PHE A 111 -3.51 45.19 24.51
CA PHE A 111 -2.95 43.99 23.89
C PHE A 111 -2.23 43.09 24.90
N ALA A 112 -1.43 43.63 25.81
CA ALA A 112 -0.77 42.85 26.86
C ALA A 112 -1.78 42.21 27.83
N ASP A 113 -2.81 42.94 28.25
CA ASP A 113 -3.88 42.46 29.13
C ASP A 113 -4.71 41.36 28.43
N ALA A 114 -5.05 41.53 27.15
CA ALA A 114 -5.75 40.52 26.35
C ALA A 114 -4.88 39.26 26.13
N MET A 115 -3.61 39.41 25.76
CA MET A 115 -2.69 38.28 25.57
C MET A 115 -2.35 37.59 26.90
N ASN A 116 -2.30 38.31 28.03
CA ASN A 116 -2.19 37.70 29.35
C ASN A 116 -3.45 36.91 29.71
N SER A 117 -4.64 37.45 29.44
CA SER A 117 -5.90 36.71 29.63
C SER A 117 -5.96 35.44 28.77
N GLN A 118 -5.44 35.48 27.54
CA GLN A 118 -5.32 34.32 26.66
C GLN A 118 -4.23 33.34 27.15
N LEU A 119 -3.13 33.85 27.71
CA LEU A 119 -2.04 33.05 28.28
C LEU A 119 -2.50 32.31 29.55
N GLU A 120 -3.23 32.95 30.46
CA GLU A 120 -3.82 32.25 31.61
C GLU A 120 -4.88 31.24 31.16
N ALA A 121 -5.70 31.56 30.15
CA ALA A 121 -6.69 30.62 29.61
C ALA A 121 -6.06 29.37 28.97
N GLU A 122 -4.89 29.46 28.33
CA GLU A 122 -4.17 28.28 27.82
C GLU A 122 -3.32 27.60 28.91
N LYS A 123 -2.71 28.33 29.86
CA LYS A 123 -2.07 27.72 31.05
C LYS A 123 -3.07 26.86 31.83
N GLU A 124 -4.29 27.34 32.01
CA GLU A 124 -5.32 26.62 32.73
C GLU A 124 -5.78 25.38 31.94
N LYS A 125 -5.80 25.43 30.60
CA LYS A 125 -5.99 24.23 29.78
C LYS A 125 -4.81 23.25 29.89
N CYS A 126 -3.56 23.72 29.92
CA CYS A 126 -2.40 22.87 30.19
C CYS A 126 -2.56 22.17 31.54
N ARG A 127 -2.86 22.88 32.63
CA ARG A 127 -3.11 22.27 33.96
C ARG A 127 -4.23 21.24 33.95
N ASN A 128 -5.35 21.53 33.28
CA ASN A 128 -6.48 20.60 33.22
C ASN A 128 -6.12 19.34 32.40
N LEU A 129 -5.33 19.47 31.33
CA LEU A 129 -4.78 18.34 30.57
C LEU A 129 -3.72 17.55 31.36
N GLU A 130 -2.80 18.22 32.07
CA GLU A 130 -1.86 17.58 33.00
C GLU A 130 -2.60 16.80 34.09
N THR A 131 -3.63 17.40 34.70
CA THR A 131 -4.45 16.74 35.74
C THR A 131 -5.17 15.50 35.20
N GLN A 132 -5.74 15.58 33.99
CA GLN A 132 -6.36 14.41 33.33
C GLN A 132 -5.33 13.35 32.96
N LEU A 133 -4.15 13.75 32.48
CA LEU A 133 -3.03 12.86 32.16
C LEU A 133 -2.52 12.14 33.42
N GLN A 134 -2.43 12.85 34.54
CA GLN A 134 -2.01 12.31 35.83
C GLN A 134 -3.04 11.30 36.37
N GLN A 135 -4.34 11.65 36.38
CA GLN A 135 -5.43 10.73 36.71
C GLN A 135 -5.46 9.50 35.81
N LYS A 136 -5.28 9.65 34.48
CA LYS A 136 -5.24 8.52 33.54
C LYS A 136 -3.98 7.67 33.67
N THR A 137 -2.87 8.24 34.13
CA THR A 137 -1.65 7.48 34.45
C THR A 137 -1.80 6.69 35.76
N GLU A 138 -2.51 7.23 36.75
CA GLU A 138 -2.85 6.54 37.99
C GLU A 138 -3.86 5.40 37.74
N GLU A 139 -4.91 5.63 36.94
CA GLU A 139 -5.82 4.56 36.48
C GLU A 139 -5.07 3.47 35.68
N ALA A 140 -4.11 3.83 34.83
CA ALA A 140 -3.29 2.88 34.08
C ALA A 140 -2.43 2.00 35.02
N LEU A 141 -1.86 2.58 36.08
CA LEU A 141 -1.13 1.82 37.09
C LEU A 141 -2.05 0.87 37.87
N ALA A 142 -3.21 1.34 38.32
CA ALA A 142 -4.18 0.52 39.05
C ALA A 142 -4.68 -0.67 38.21
N ALA A 143 -4.91 -0.48 36.91
CA ALA A 143 -5.25 -1.55 35.98
C ALA A 143 -4.10 -2.57 35.81
N ALA A 144 -2.85 -2.10 35.79
CA ALA A 144 -1.67 -2.97 35.69
C ALA A 144 -1.41 -3.80 36.96
N GLU A 145 -1.72 -3.27 38.15
CA GLU A 145 -1.66 -4.06 39.40
C GLU A 145 -2.82 -5.06 39.49
N ALA A 146 -4.05 -4.68 39.11
CA ALA A 146 -5.20 -5.60 39.09
C ALA A 146 -4.98 -6.81 38.17
N ALA A 147 -4.35 -6.61 37.01
CA ALA A 147 -4.00 -7.68 36.07
C ALA A 147 -2.98 -8.69 36.66
N LYS A 148 -2.25 -8.33 37.71
CA LYS A 148 -1.21 -9.16 38.33
C LYS A 148 -1.74 -10.13 39.39
N SER A 149 -2.95 -9.92 39.90
CA SER A 149 -3.59 -10.75 40.95
C SER A 149 -4.49 -11.87 40.41
N ALA A 150 -4.71 -11.94 39.10
CA ALA A 150 -5.66 -12.87 38.48
C ALA A 150 -5.04 -14.18 37.95
N ALA A 151 -3.76 -14.43 38.19
CA ALA A 151 -2.99 -15.48 37.50
C ALA A 151 -2.79 -16.80 38.28
N ASP A 152 -3.15 -16.86 39.57
CA ASP A 152 -2.72 -17.94 40.50
C ASP A 152 -3.78 -19.02 40.81
N GLN A 153 -4.92 -19.09 40.09
CA GLN A 153 -5.97 -20.08 40.37
C GLN A 153 -6.52 -20.80 39.11
N ALA A 154 -5.80 -21.80 38.60
CA ALA A 154 -6.33 -22.81 37.67
C ALA A 154 -5.43 -24.08 37.55
N LYS A 155 -5.38 -24.93 38.59
CA LYS A 155 -4.82 -26.30 38.51
C LYS A 155 -5.49 -27.25 39.52
N GLU A 156 -6.41 -28.09 39.07
CA GLU A 156 -6.61 -29.45 39.59
C GLU A 156 -7.62 -30.26 38.75
N MET A 157 -7.68 -31.57 39.05
CA MET A 157 -8.59 -32.60 38.55
C MET A 157 -8.46 -33.09 37.09
N ASP A 158 -8.19 -34.40 37.01
CA ASP A 158 -8.15 -35.29 35.85
C ASP A 158 -8.90 -36.60 36.24
N PHE A 159 -9.01 -37.54 35.30
CA PHE A 159 -9.00 -39.00 35.49
C PHE A 159 -10.32 -39.83 35.40
N LEU A 160 -10.17 -41.01 34.77
CA LEU A 160 -11.05 -42.21 34.65
C LEU A 160 -12.26 -42.24 33.68
N LEU A 161 -12.20 -43.12 32.67
CA LEU A 161 -12.67 -44.53 32.75
C LEU A 161 -12.32 -45.38 31.49
N GLN A 162 -12.24 -46.70 31.64
CA GLN A 162 -12.08 -47.69 30.55
C GLN A 162 -12.94 -48.97 30.82
N PRO A 163 -13.15 -49.87 29.82
CA PRO A 163 -14.19 -50.92 29.85
C PRO A 163 -13.71 -52.33 30.29
N VAL A 164 -14.63 -53.31 30.31
CA VAL A 164 -14.39 -54.72 30.69
C VAL A 164 -14.92 -55.69 29.61
N PRO A 165 -14.16 -56.73 29.21
CA PRO A 165 -14.59 -57.79 28.28
C PRO A 165 -14.97 -59.11 28.99
N ALA A 166 -15.55 -60.06 28.27
CA ALA A 166 -15.73 -61.46 28.69
C ALA A 166 -15.70 -62.43 27.48
N ALA A 167 -15.25 -63.68 27.69
CA ALA A 167 -15.09 -64.71 26.65
C ALA A 167 -15.27 -66.13 27.23
N SER A 168 -15.54 -67.14 26.38
CA SER A 168 -15.43 -68.56 26.73
C SER A 168 -15.50 -69.52 25.53
N HIS A 169 -14.81 -70.67 25.64
CA HIS A 169 -14.82 -71.84 24.73
C HIS A 169 -15.28 -73.08 25.55
N THR A 170 -15.37 -74.34 25.07
CA THR A 170 -14.91 -75.04 23.84
C THR A 170 -15.82 -76.27 23.60
N ASP A 171 -15.74 -76.95 22.45
CA ASP A 171 -15.81 -78.44 22.36
C ASP A 171 -15.43 -78.93 20.94
N GLU A 172 -14.70 -80.04 20.82
CA GLU A 172 -13.88 -80.36 19.63
C GLU A 172 -14.31 -81.66 18.87
N GLU A 173 -13.49 -82.10 17.90
CA GLU A 173 -13.55 -83.35 17.13
C GLU A 173 -14.74 -83.61 16.17
N PHE A 174 -16.02 -83.40 16.53
CA PHE A 174 -17.03 -83.15 15.47
C PHE A 174 -16.65 -81.84 14.76
N ASN A 175 -16.23 -80.87 15.58
CA ASN A 175 -15.43 -79.69 15.22
C ASN A 175 -13.99 -80.04 14.76
N ALA A 176 -13.82 -81.06 13.92
CA ALA A 176 -12.66 -81.26 13.05
C ALA A 176 -13.07 -81.22 11.57
N LEU A 177 -14.13 -81.97 11.19
CA LEU A 177 -14.74 -81.90 9.86
C LEU A 177 -15.88 -80.87 9.80
N GLN A 178 -16.69 -80.75 10.85
CA GLN A 178 -17.52 -79.56 11.04
C GLN A 178 -16.64 -78.33 11.23
N SER A 179 -15.42 -78.46 11.79
CA SER A 179 -14.44 -77.37 11.76
C SER A 179 -13.95 -77.09 10.35
N GLN A 180 -13.42 -78.04 9.56
CA GLN A 180 -13.02 -77.74 8.18
C GLN A 180 -14.14 -77.15 7.31
N LEU A 181 -15.40 -77.58 7.49
CA LEU A 181 -16.54 -76.96 6.80
C LEU A 181 -16.95 -75.61 7.41
N ASN A 182 -16.87 -75.43 8.73
CA ASN A 182 -17.10 -74.15 9.38
C ASN A 182 -15.96 -73.17 9.13
N THR A 183 -14.73 -73.61 8.93
CA THR A 183 -13.54 -72.82 8.56
C THR A 183 -13.62 -72.48 7.09
N ALA A 184 -13.96 -73.40 6.18
CA ALA A 184 -14.28 -73.02 4.80
C ALA A 184 -15.46 -72.01 4.74
N ASN A 185 -16.44 -72.12 5.63
CA ASN A 185 -17.52 -71.13 5.76
C ASN A 185 -17.13 -69.86 6.54
N PHE A 186 -16.16 -69.91 7.47
CA PHE A 186 -15.65 -68.76 8.22
C PHE A 186 -14.66 -67.99 7.37
N ASP A 187 -13.83 -68.66 6.58
CA ASP A 187 -12.95 -68.09 5.56
C ASP A 187 -13.79 -67.53 4.41
N MET A 188 -14.91 -68.18 4.00
CA MET A 188 -15.85 -67.55 3.08
C MET A 188 -16.71 -66.46 3.73
N ALA A 189 -16.96 -66.49 5.04
CA ALA A 189 -17.65 -65.41 5.75
C ALA A 189 -16.71 -64.21 5.93
N ASP A 190 -15.46 -64.42 6.34
CA ASP A 190 -14.38 -63.45 6.48
C ASP A 190 -13.95 -62.91 5.12
N MET A 191 -13.82 -63.73 4.06
CA MET A 191 -13.64 -63.21 2.71
C MET A 191 -14.85 -62.40 2.22
N ARG A 192 -16.08 -62.71 2.65
CA ARG A 192 -17.27 -61.87 2.39
C ARG A 192 -17.33 -60.64 3.29
N GLU A 193 -16.80 -60.70 4.51
CA GLU A 193 -16.77 -59.60 5.48
C GLU A 193 -15.68 -58.61 5.08
N ARG A 194 -14.53 -59.09 4.63
CA ARG A 194 -13.47 -58.34 3.96
C ARG A 194 -13.92 -57.80 2.62
N LEU A 195 -14.68 -58.56 1.81
CA LEU A 195 -15.30 -57.98 0.60
C LEU A 195 -16.26 -56.86 0.96
N ARG A 196 -17.12 -57.05 1.97
CA ARG A 196 -18.07 -56.04 2.44
C ARG A 196 -17.38 -54.84 3.10
N SER A 197 -16.24 -55.05 3.76
CA SER A 197 -15.37 -54.01 4.32
C SER A 197 -14.70 -53.23 3.19
N VAL A 198 -14.07 -53.90 2.22
CA VAL A 198 -13.47 -53.28 1.03
C VAL A 198 -14.51 -52.59 0.15
N GLU A 199 -15.72 -53.12 0.03
CA GLU A 199 -16.86 -52.47 -0.63
C GLU A 199 -17.33 -51.23 0.15
N ALA A 200 -17.40 -51.30 1.49
CA ALA A 200 -17.75 -50.17 2.35
C ALA A 200 -16.66 -49.08 2.37
N GLU A 201 -15.38 -49.46 2.44
CA GLU A 201 -14.20 -48.61 2.34
C GLU A 201 -14.10 -47.97 0.94
N ALA A 202 -14.42 -48.70 -0.12
CA ALA A 202 -14.53 -48.15 -1.47
C ALA A 202 -15.72 -47.19 -1.60
N LEU A 203 -16.85 -47.48 -0.97
CA LEU A 203 -18.00 -46.56 -0.91
C LEU A 203 -17.67 -45.30 -0.12
N GLN A 204 -17.01 -45.44 1.03
CA GLN A 204 -16.58 -44.35 1.90
C GLN A 204 -15.50 -43.49 1.24
N SER A 205 -14.53 -44.11 0.56
CA SER A 205 -13.52 -43.44 -0.27
C SER A 205 -14.15 -42.71 -1.46
N SER A 206 -15.17 -43.30 -2.10
CA SER A 206 -15.97 -42.65 -3.15
C SER A 206 -16.80 -41.46 -2.63
N GLN A 207 -17.39 -41.58 -1.44
CA GLN A 207 -18.07 -40.48 -0.73
C GLN A 207 -17.09 -39.38 -0.33
N GLN A 208 -15.90 -39.73 0.18
CA GLN A 208 -14.86 -38.77 0.53
C GLN A 208 -14.30 -38.06 -0.70
N ALA A 209 -14.10 -38.78 -1.81
CA ALA A 209 -13.68 -38.20 -3.09
C ALA A 209 -14.76 -37.32 -3.75
N THR A 210 -16.05 -37.53 -3.45
CA THR A 210 -17.13 -36.63 -3.87
C THR A 210 -17.28 -35.42 -2.95
N SER A 211 -17.08 -35.57 -1.62
CA SER A 211 -16.97 -34.44 -0.68
C SER A 211 -15.81 -33.51 -1.05
N LEU A 212 -14.61 -34.06 -1.25
CA LEU A 212 -13.42 -33.29 -1.64
C LEU A 212 -13.57 -32.61 -3.00
N ARG A 213 -14.37 -33.16 -3.93
CA ARG A 213 -14.75 -32.48 -5.17
C ARG A 213 -15.70 -31.30 -4.93
N GLN A 214 -16.71 -31.47 -4.08
CA GLN A 214 -17.62 -30.39 -3.71
C GLN A 214 -16.89 -29.25 -2.98
N GLU A 215 -15.92 -29.57 -2.12
CA GLU A 215 -15.04 -28.59 -1.48
C GLU A 215 -14.14 -27.87 -2.51
N LEU A 216 -13.56 -28.59 -3.48
CA LEU A 216 -12.75 -27.99 -4.56
C LEU A 216 -13.56 -27.05 -5.46
N ASP A 217 -14.78 -27.44 -5.84
CA ASP A 217 -15.65 -26.60 -6.66
C ASP A 217 -16.22 -25.41 -5.85
N ALA A 218 -16.49 -25.57 -4.55
CA ALA A 218 -16.83 -24.45 -3.67
C ALA A 218 -15.66 -23.45 -3.51
N LEU A 219 -14.43 -23.94 -3.35
CA LEU A 219 -13.21 -23.12 -3.32
C LEU A 219 -12.98 -22.39 -4.65
N ARG A 220 -13.29 -23.02 -5.79
CA ARG A 220 -13.30 -22.37 -7.12
C ARG A 220 -14.31 -21.24 -7.21
N VAL A 221 -15.56 -21.48 -6.81
CA VAL A 221 -16.61 -20.43 -6.83
C VAL A 221 -16.21 -19.27 -5.93
N SER A 222 -15.68 -19.56 -4.74
CA SER A 222 -15.18 -18.53 -3.80
C SER A 222 -14.02 -17.71 -4.39
N THR A 223 -13.03 -18.36 -5.02
CA THR A 223 -11.87 -17.66 -5.62
C THR A 223 -12.22 -16.90 -6.89
N GLU A 224 -13.13 -17.40 -7.74
CA GLU A 224 -13.63 -16.65 -8.90
C GLU A 224 -14.49 -15.44 -8.46
N GLN A 225 -15.27 -15.59 -7.37
CA GLN A 225 -16.01 -14.47 -6.79
C GLN A 225 -15.07 -13.40 -6.21
N GLN A 226 -14.06 -13.77 -5.41
CA GLN A 226 -13.04 -12.83 -4.94
C GLN A 226 -12.32 -12.13 -6.11
N ARG A 227 -12.05 -12.86 -7.20
CA ARG A 227 -11.45 -12.27 -8.42
C ARG A 227 -12.38 -11.26 -9.09
N SER A 228 -13.69 -11.51 -9.10
CA SER A 228 -14.70 -10.56 -9.59
C SER A 228 -14.87 -9.34 -8.70
N GLU A 229 -14.78 -9.50 -7.38
CA GLU A 229 -14.86 -8.41 -6.40
C GLU A 229 -13.64 -7.48 -6.50
N LEU A 230 -12.43 -8.06 -6.55
CA LEU A 230 -11.18 -7.31 -6.78
C LEU A 230 -11.15 -6.62 -8.15
N GLN A 231 -11.68 -7.25 -9.21
CA GLN A 231 -11.79 -6.61 -10.53
C GLN A 231 -12.72 -5.39 -10.49
N ALA A 232 -13.87 -5.50 -9.80
CA ALA A 232 -14.78 -4.38 -9.61
C ALA A 232 -14.17 -3.24 -8.78
N GLU A 233 -13.37 -3.55 -7.76
CA GLU A 233 -12.62 -2.55 -7.00
C GLU A 233 -11.56 -1.84 -7.87
N VAL A 234 -10.79 -2.59 -8.67
CA VAL A 234 -9.80 -2.03 -9.60
C VAL A 234 -10.45 -1.08 -10.61
N ASP A 235 -11.61 -1.43 -11.17
CA ASP A 235 -12.27 -0.57 -12.15
C ASP A 235 -12.99 0.63 -11.50
N ALA A 236 -13.47 0.50 -10.25
CA ALA A 236 -13.93 1.64 -9.46
C ALA A 236 -12.79 2.61 -9.07
N LEU A 237 -11.60 2.08 -8.77
CA LEU A 237 -10.40 2.89 -8.50
C LEU A 237 -9.95 3.64 -9.77
N LYS A 238 -9.91 2.99 -10.93
CA LYS A 238 -9.63 3.65 -12.23
C LYS A 238 -10.67 4.72 -12.57
N ALA A 239 -11.96 4.47 -12.31
CA ALA A 239 -13.00 5.48 -12.53
C ALA A 239 -12.77 6.71 -11.64
N ARG A 240 -12.36 6.51 -10.38
CA ARG A 240 -12.02 7.57 -9.45
C ARG A 240 -10.73 8.32 -9.83
N GLU A 241 -9.70 7.59 -10.29
CA GLU A 241 -8.45 8.18 -10.80
C GLU A 241 -8.73 9.09 -12.01
N ASN A 242 -9.52 8.63 -12.98
CA ASN A 242 -9.95 9.44 -14.11
C ASN A 242 -10.76 10.67 -13.67
N SER A 243 -11.67 10.52 -12.70
CA SER A 243 -12.44 11.64 -12.14
C SER A 243 -11.50 12.71 -11.53
N LEU A 244 -10.57 12.30 -10.67
CA LEU A 244 -9.58 13.20 -10.05
C LEU A 244 -8.66 13.84 -11.09
N ALA A 245 -8.25 13.10 -12.13
CA ALA A 245 -7.45 13.64 -13.23
C ALA A 245 -8.22 14.67 -14.09
N THR A 246 -9.54 14.54 -14.21
CA THR A 246 -10.38 15.56 -14.87
C THR A 246 -10.69 16.76 -13.97
N GLU A 247 -10.90 16.54 -12.66
CA GLU A 247 -11.06 17.62 -11.67
C GLU A 247 -9.79 18.47 -11.58
N LEU A 248 -8.62 17.84 -11.47
CA LEU A 248 -7.34 18.54 -11.36
C LEU A 248 -7.01 19.34 -12.63
N LYS A 249 -7.31 18.81 -13.83
CA LYS A 249 -7.20 19.58 -15.09
C LYS A 249 -8.17 20.74 -15.19
N ALA A 250 -9.40 20.59 -14.68
CA ALA A 250 -10.36 21.68 -14.64
C ALA A 250 -9.94 22.77 -13.65
N GLU A 251 -9.40 22.38 -12.50
CA GLU A 251 -8.84 23.28 -11.49
C GLU A 251 -7.61 24.03 -12.04
N GLU A 252 -6.63 23.33 -12.60
CA GLU A 252 -5.47 23.93 -13.30
C GLU A 252 -5.91 24.93 -14.39
N SER A 253 -6.86 24.55 -15.26
CA SER A 253 -7.36 25.43 -16.31
C SER A 253 -8.06 26.67 -15.74
N SER A 254 -8.86 26.52 -14.68
CA SER A 254 -9.55 27.64 -14.03
C SER A 254 -8.58 28.58 -13.31
N LEU A 255 -7.51 28.05 -12.72
CA LEU A 255 -6.47 28.83 -12.05
C LEU A 255 -5.66 29.63 -13.08
N LEU A 256 -5.26 28.99 -14.19
CA LEU A 256 -4.53 29.63 -15.28
C LEU A 256 -5.38 30.72 -15.96
N GLU A 257 -6.68 30.50 -16.13
CA GLU A 257 -7.61 31.48 -16.69
C GLU A 257 -7.86 32.66 -15.73
N ALA A 258 -7.95 32.40 -14.42
CA ALA A 258 -8.01 33.43 -13.39
C ALA A 258 -6.72 34.26 -13.30
N ASP A 259 -5.55 33.63 -13.40
CA ASP A 259 -4.25 34.32 -13.43
C ASP A 259 -4.04 35.11 -14.72
N MET A 260 -4.48 34.60 -15.89
CA MET A 260 -4.51 35.39 -17.12
C MET A 260 -5.42 36.62 -17.02
N ALA A 261 -6.59 36.50 -16.37
CA ALA A 261 -7.46 37.64 -16.10
C ALA A 261 -6.80 38.63 -15.12
N LYS A 262 -6.11 38.12 -14.10
CA LYS A 262 -5.34 38.92 -13.12
C LYS A 262 -4.21 39.70 -13.79
N ILE A 263 -3.48 39.07 -14.72
CA ILE A 263 -2.40 39.70 -15.48
C ILE A 263 -2.96 40.84 -16.35
N LYS A 264 -4.03 40.60 -17.12
CA LYS A 264 -4.66 41.62 -17.98
C LYS A 264 -5.20 42.82 -17.19
N GLU A 265 -5.76 42.58 -16.01
CA GLU A 265 -6.18 43.63 -15.08
C GLU A 265 -4.99 44.48 -14.61
N LEU A 266 -3.86 43.85 -14.26
CA LEU A 266 -2.64 44.55 -13.85
C LEU A 266 -1.97 45.30 -15.02
N GLU A 267 -2.01 44.75 -16.23
CA GLU A 267 -1.54 45.42 -17.46
C GLU A 267 -2.38 46.67 -17.75
N PHE A 268 -3.71 46.59 -17.60
CA PHE A 268 -4.60 47.74 -17.77
C PHE A 268 -4.35 48.83 -16.71
N GLN A 269 -4.22 48.46 -15.44
CA GLN A 269 -3.89 49.40 -14.36
C GLN A 269 -2.51 50.06 -14.57
N LEU A 270 -1.52 49.32 -15.08
CA LEU A 270 -0.19 49.84 -15.38
C LEU A 270 -0.24 50.85 -16.54
N GLU A 271 -0.99 50.58 -17.61
CA GLU A 271 -1.16 51.53 -18.71
C GLU A 271 -1.98 52.76 -18.28
N GLN A 272 -2.99 52.60 -17.41
CA GLN A 272 -3.73 53.71 -16.80
C GLN A 272 -2.80 54.63 -16.00
N HIS A 273 -1.98 54.10 -15.09
CA HIS A 273 -1.01 54.91 -14.33
C HIS A 273 0.08 55.53 -15.23
N LYS A 274 0.41 54.91 -16.36
CA LYS A 274 1.33 55.45 -17.38
C LYS A 274 0.73 56.65 -18.12
N ILE A 275 -0.56 56.60 -18.46
CA ILE A 275 -1.32 57.75 -19.01
C ILE A 275 -1.45 58.86 -17.96
N GLU A 276 -1.74 58.51 -16.71
CA GLU A 276 -1.83 59.44 -15.58
C GLU A 276 -0.49 60.19 -15.34
N ASN A 277 0.64 59.46 -15.33
CA ASN A 277 1.97 60.06 -15.24
C ASN A 277 2.27 61.00 -16.43
N GLN A 278 1.92 60.61 -17.66
CA GLN A 278 2.05 61.49 -18.83
C GLN A 278 1.20 62.77 -18.69
N HIS A 279 -0.01 62.66 -18.13
CA HIS A 279 -0.86 63.81 -17.89
C HIS A 279 -0.29 64.75 -16.81
N LEU A 280 0.16 64.20 -15.68
CA LEU A 280 0.82 64.96 -14.61
C LEU A 280 2.12 65.62 -15.08
N GLN A 281 2.94 64.91 -15.85
CA GLN A 281 4.18 65.46 -16.41
C GLN A 281 3.90 66.56 -17.44
N LYS A 282 2.80 66.47 -18.19
CA LYS A 282 2.34 67.60 -19.02
C LYS A 282 1.87 68.77 -18.15
N GLN A 283 1.06 68.55 -17.10
CA GLN A 283 0.62 69.62 -16.21
C GLN A 283 1.80 70.37 -15.56
N LEU A 284 2.87 69.64 -15.19
CA LEU A 284 4.12 70.24 -14.73
C LEU A 284 4.77 71.10 -15.81
N SER A 285 4.94 70.59 -17.04
CA SER A 285 5.49 71.38 -18.15
C SER A 285 4.64 72.61 -18.51
N ASP A 286 3.31 72.51 -18.43
CA ASP A 286 2.38 73.63 -18.64
C ASP A 286 2.48 74.66 -17.48
N LYS A 287 2.91 74.24 -16.28
CA LYS A 287 3.15 75.10 -15.11
C LYS A 287 4.53 75.76 -15.14
N ASP A 288 5.58 75.04 -15.53
CA ASP A 288 6.93 75.60 -15.73
C ASP A 288 6.89 76.72 -16.78
N PHE A 289 6.15 76.52 -17.88
CA PHE A 289 5.92 77.55 -18.90
C PHE A 289 5.09 78.75 -18.39
N GLN A 290 4.19 78.56 -17.42
CA GLN A 290 3.50 79.66 -16.74
C GLN A 290 4.45 80.45 -15.82
N LEU A 291 5.38 79.77 -15.14
CA LEU A 291 6.40 80.41 -14.31
C LEU A 291 7.40 81.21 -15.17
N GLU A 292 7.88 80.65 -16.28
CA GLU A 292 8.78 81.33 -17.22
C GLU A 292 8.11 82.60 -17.83
N GLN A 293 6.81 82.55 -18.11
CA GLN A 293 6.05 83.75 -18.47
C GLN A 293 5.96 84.77 -17.34
N LEU A 294 5.73 84.35 -16.09
CA LEU A 294 5.66 85.26 -14.94
C LEU A 294 7.01 85.93 -14.65
N ASP A 295 8.13 85.21 -14.72
CA ASP A 295 9.48 85.80 -14.67
C ASP A 295 9.70 86.78 -15.83
N SER A 296 9.23 86.44 -17.03
CA SER A 296 9.26 87.33 -18.21
C SER A 296 8.34 88.55 -18.07
N TYR A 297 7.32 88.52 -17.21
CA TYR A 297 6.54 89.71 -16.84
C TYR A 297 7.25 90.52 -15.75
N ARG A 298 7.85 89.87 -14.73
CA ARG A 298 8.61 90.57 -13.68
C ARG A 298 9.79 91.35 -14.28
N LEU A 299 10.61 90.71 -15.12
CA LEU A 299 11.73 91.39 -15.79
C LEU A 299 11.32 92.62 -16.62
N ARG A 300 10.12 92.62 -17.22
CA ARG A 300 9.55 93.79 -17.91
C ARG A 300 9.01 94.85 -16.96
N ALA A 301 8.50 94.46 -15.79
CA ALA A 301 8.16 95.40 -14.72
C ALA A 301 9.42 96.07 -14.17
N ASP A 302 10.45 95.30 -13.84
CA ASP A 302 11.76 95.76 -13.36
C ASP A 302 12.41 96.75 -14.37
N GLU A 303 12.37 96.43 -15.67
CA GLU A 303 12.85 97.32 -16.74
C GLU A 303 12.00 98.61 -16.86
N SER A 304 10.69 98.52 -16.62
CA SER A 304 9.80 99.69 -16.64
C SER A 304 10.00 100.60 -15.43
N GLU A 305 10.24 100.05 -14.24
CA GLU A 305 10.56 100.81 -13.03
C GLU A 305 11.90 101.54 -13.19
N SER A 306 12.92 100.86 -13.74
CA SER A 306 14.20 101.47 -14.10
C SER A 306 14.04 102.67 -15.05
N LYS A 307 13.18 102.55 -16.07
CA LYS A 307 12.84 103.66 -16.99
C LYS A 307 12.08 104.80 -16.30
N VAL A 308 11.20 104.50 -15.33
CA VAL A 308 10.51 105.52 -14.52
C VAL A 308 11.51 106.27 -13.63
N LEU A 309 12.42 105.55 -12.95
CA LEU A 309 13.47 106.15 -12.11
C LEU A 309 14.42 107.04 -12.93
N GLN A 310 14.83 106.60 -14.12
CA GLN A 310 15.59 107.44 -15.05
C GLN A 310 14.81 108.70 -15.44
N SER A 311 13.55 108.55 -15.86
CA SER A 311 12.68 109.67 -16.26
C SER A 311 12.48 110.66 -15.09
N GLN A 312 12.37 110.18 -13.86
CA GLN A 312 12.22 111.00 -12.67
C GLN A 312 13.50 111.78 -12.34
N ALA A 313 14.68 111.18 -12.53
CA ALA A 313 15.97 111.88 -12.40
C ALA A 313 16.16 112.95 -13.50
N GLU A 314 15.74 112.67 -14.74
CA GLU A 314 15.74 113.66 -15.83
C GLU A 314 14.78 114.82 -15.54
N ILE A 315 13.57 114.55 -15.03
CA ILE A 315 12.62 115.57 -14.59
C ILE A 315 13.21 116.44 -13.47
N ALA A 316 13.84 115.84 -12.46
CA ALA A 316 14.48 116.58 -11.36
C ALA A 316 15.62 117.49 -11.87
N SER A 317 16.43 117.01 -12.82
CA SER A 317 17.47 117.81 -13.49
C SER A 317 16.88 119.00 -14.27
N LEU A 318 15.80 118.77 -15.03
CA LEU A 318 15.11 119.84 -15.77
C LEU A 318 14.43 120.85 -14.85
N GLN A 319 13.84 120.41 -13.73
CA GLN A 319 13.28 121.29 -12.71
C GLN A 319 14.36 122.18 -12.08
N GLY A 320 15.53 121.63 -11.75
CA GLY A 320 16.67 122.41 -11.26
C GLY A 320 17.14 123.47 -12.27
N GLN A 321 17.23 123.12 -13.55
CA GLN A 321 17.55 124.08 -14.62
C GLN A 321 16.49 125.16 -14.82
N LEU A 322 15.21 124.82 -14.64
CA LEU A 322 14.10 125.77 -14.68
C LEU A 322 14.15 126.75 -13.50
N GLN A 323 14.41 126.25 -12.29
CA GLN A 323 14.55 127.08 -11.08
C GLN A 323 15.69 128.11 -11.26
N VAL A 324 16.89 127.66 -11.65
CA VAL A 324 18.04 128.54 -11.89
C VAL A 324 17.75 129.62 -12.95
N LYS A 325 16.98 129.29 -14.01
CA LYS A 325 16.54 130.29 -15.00
C LYS A 325 15.50 131.26 -14.45
N THR A 326 14.57 130.80 -13.61
CA THR A 326 13.57 131.64 -12.95
C THR A 326 14.23 132.64 -12.00
N ASP A 327 15.17 132.18 -11.18
CA ASP A 327 15.91 133.02 -10.22
C ASP A 327 16.76 134.09 -10.93
N ALA A 328 17.42 133.71 -12.04
CA ALA A 328 18.16 134.64 -12.89
C ALA A 328 17.25 135.69 -13.56
N LEU A 329 16.06 135.29 -14.02
CA LEU A 329 15.09 136.19 -14.63
C LEU A 329 14.48 137.17 -13.59
N ALA A 330 14.15 136.67 -12.40
CA ALA A 330 13.65 137.48 -11.31
C ALA A 330 14.68 138.55 -10.90
N SER A 331 15.95 138.15 -10.72
CA SER A 331 17.07 139.05 -10.44
C SER A 331 17.20 140.15 -11.51
N TYR A 332 17.17 139.77 -12.80
CA TYR A 332 17.22 140.72 -13.92
C TYR A 332 16.03 141.71 -13.90
N SER A 333 14.81 141.23 -13.69
CA SER A 333 13.62 142.08 -13.64
C SER A 333 13.65 143.07 -12.46
N CYS A 334 14.11 142.63 -11.29
CA CYS A 334 14.22 143.47 -10.09
C CYS A 334 15.21 144.63 -10.32
N ALA A 335 16.41 144.33 -10.82
CA ALA A 335 17.41 145.35 -11.18
C ALA A 335 16.92 146.30 -12.29
N LYS A 336 16.09 145.82 -13.22
CA LYS A 336 15.51 146.66 -14.27
C LYS A 336 14.40 147.60 -13.76
N CYS A 337 13.66 147.20 -12.72
CA CYS A 337 12.67 148.07 -12.08
C CYS A 337 13.34 149.24 -11.35
N THR A 338 14.41 148.99 -10.59
CA THR A 338 15.15 150.06 -9.89
C THR A 338 15.70 151.11 -10.85
N GLU A 339 16.26 150.69 -11.99
CA GLU A 339 16.73 151.59 -13.07
C GLU A 339 15.62 152.46 -13.69
N LEU A 340 14.34 152.10 -13.54
CA LEU A 340 13.19 152.88 -14.00
C LEU A 340 12.64 153.80 -12.90
N GLU A 341 12.70 153.37 -11.64
CA GLU A 341 12.32 154.17 -10.47
C GLU A 341 13.24 155.39 -10.31
N ASP A 342 14.56 155.22 -10.47
CA ASP A 342 15.54 156.32 -10.45
C ASP A 342 15.21 157.41 -11.49
N LYS A 343 14.83 157.00 -12.71
CA LYS A 343 14.48 157.90 -13.82
C LYS A 343 13.14 158.61 -13.59
N LEU A 344 12.21 157.95 -12.91
CA LEU A 344 10.94 158.59 -12.53
C LEU A 344 11.19 159.72 -11.52
N ALA A 345 12.08 159.51 -10.55
CA ALA A 345 12.48 160.53 -9.58
C ALA A 345 13.18 161.74 -10.24
N GLU A 346 14.05 161.51 -11.22
CA GLU A 346 14.68 162.57 -12.01
C GLU A 346 13.63 163.44 -12.73
N ILE A 347 12.66 162.81 -13.40
CA ILE A 347 11.55 163.50 -14.09
C ILE A 347 10.71 164.32 -13.08
N THR A 348 10.46 163.82 -11.88
CA THR A 348 9.71 164.53 -10.84
C THR A 348 10.40 165.84 -10.43
N GLN A 349 11.72 165.83 -10.21
CA GLN A 349 12.48 167.05 -9.86
C GLN A 349 12.45 168.10 -10.98
N LEU A 350 12.44 167.68 -12.26
CA LEU A 350 12.28 168.60 -13.39
C LEU A 350 10.89 169.26 -13.40
N TYR A 351 9.85 168.57 -12.95
CA TYR A 351 8.48 169.09 -12.90
C TYR A 351 8.30 170.18 -11.83
N GLU A 352 8.91 170.02 -10.65
CA GLU A 352 8.90 171.05 -9.60
C GLU A 352 9.54 172.36 -10.09
N LYS A 353 10.62 172.24 -10.86
CA LYS A 353 11.35 173.37 -11.47
C LYS A 353 10.48 174.19 -12.44
N VAL A 354 9.50 173.56 -13.10
CA VAL A 354 8.52 174.24 -13.97
C VAL A 354 7.46 174.98 -13.14
N ASN A 355 7.01 174.41 -12.03
CA ASN A 355 5.98 175.04 -11.18
C ASN A 355 6.44 176.37 -10.56
N LEU A 356 7.74 176.56 -10.31
CA LEU A 356 8.29 177.85 -9.89
C LEU A 356 8.15 178.96 -10.95
N GLY A 357 8.14 178.61 -12.24
CA GLY A 357 7.85 179.56 -13.32
C GLY A 357 6.38 179.98 -13.36
N ARG A 358 5.48 179.07 -12.96
CA ARG A 358 4.01 179.24 -13.04
C ARG A 358 3.50 180.39 -12.19
N SER A 359 4.09 180.66 -11.03
CA SER A 359 3.60 181.73 -10.14
C SER A 359 3.76 183.15 -10.70
N ARG A 360 4.61 183.35 -11.72
CA ARG A 360 4.64 184.61 -12.50
C ARG A 360 3.41 184.80 -13.39
N SER A 361 2.65 183.75 -13.65
CA SER A 361 1.39 183.80 -14.39
C SER A 361 0.21 184.26 -13.53
N ASP A 362 0.36 184.32 -12.19
CA ASP A 362 -0.76 184.59 -11.28
C ASP A 362 -1.27 186.05 -11.39
N SER A 363 -0.45 186.97 -11.89
CA SER A 363 -0.90 188.33 -12.26
C SER A 363 -1.85 188.36 -13.47
N LEU A 364 -1.83 187.32 -14.32
CA LEU A 364 -2.74 187.17 -15.45
C LEU A 364 -4.10 186.58 -15.02
N ILE A 365 -4.15 185.91 -13.86
CA ILE A 365 -5.35 185.24 -13.34
C ILE A 365 -6.47 186.24 -12.99
N ALA A 366 -6.16 187.53 -12.79
CA ALA A 366 -7.17 188.58 -12.63
C ALA A 366 -8.14 188.68 -13.83
N GLU A 367 -7.67 188.39 -15.05
CA GLU A 367 -8.51 188.35 -16.26
C GLU A 367 -9.26 186.99 -16.37
N THR A 368 -8.61 185.91 -15.94
CA THR A 368 -9.20 184.56 -15.85
C THR A 368 -10.30 184.45 -14.79
N GLN A 369 -10.36 185.35 -13.80
CA GLN A 369 -11.44 185.38 -12.80
C GLN A 369 -12.83 185.64 -13.40
N SER A 370 -12.92 186.19 -14.61
CA SER A 370 -14.17 186.26 -15.37
C SER A 370 -14.62 184.87 -15.87
N GLN A 371 -13.68 184.08 -16.41
CA GLN A 371 -13.92 182.72 -16.91
C GLN A 371 -14.15 181.70 -15.78
N LEU A 372 -13.77 182.04 -14.55
CA LEU A 372 -13.90 181.20 -13.36
C LEU A 372 -15.37 180.81 -13.05
N GLY A 373 -16.33 181.67 -13.41
CA GLY A 373 -17.77 181.40 -13.22
C GLY A 373 -18.28 180.24 -14.07
N GLU A 374 -17.85 180.14 -15.33
CA GLU A 374 -18.19 179.02 -16.22
C GLU A 374 -17.47 177.74 -15.75
N MET A 375 -16.21 177.87 -15.31
CA MET A 375 -15.40 176.76 -14.81
C MET A 375 -15.98 176.10 -13.54
N GLN A 376 -16.68 176.84 -12.68
CA GLN A 376 -17.37 176.25 -11.50
C GLN A 376 -18.45 175.23 -11.90
N THR A 377 -19.20 175.50 -12.98
CA THR A 377 -20.22 174.60 -13.51
C THR A 377 -19.60 173.31 -14.05
N VAL A 378 -18.50 173.43 -14.80
CA VAL A 378 -17.74 172.28 -15.32
C VAL A 378 -17.13 171.45 -14.17
N LYS A 379 -16.65 172.09 -13.10
CA LYS A 379 -16.09 171.41 -11.93
C LYS A 379 -17.11 170.49 -11.24
N GLN A 380 -18.37 170.91 -11.12
CA GLN A 380 -19.43 170.06 -10.56
C GLN A 380 -19.73 168.85 -11.46
N GLN A 381 -19.77 169.05 -12.79
CA GLN A 381 -19.95 167.94 -13.74
C GLN A 381 -18.79 166.95 -13.73
N PHE A 382 -17.55 167.44 -13.56
CA PHE A 382 -16.36 166.59 -13.47
C PHE A 382 -16.36 165.70 -12.21
N VAL A 383 -16.66 166.25 -11.03
CA VAL A 383 -16.76 165.45 -9.78
C VAL A 383 -17.84 164.38 -9.92
N ALA A 384 -19.03 164.75 -10.39
CA ALA A 384 -20.13 163.80 -10.63
C ALA A 384 -19.86 162.80 -11.77
N ALA A 385 -18.79 162.96 -12.55
CA ALA A 385 -18.31 161.98 -13.53
C ALA A 385 -17.20 161.08 -12.93
N GLN A 386 -16.31 161.64 -12.11
CA GLN A 386 -15.27 160.90 -11.40
C GLN A 386 -15.85 159.93 -10.36
N GLU A 387 -16.85 160.35 -9.58
CA GLU A 387 -17.58 159.47 -8.65
C GLU A 387 -18.20 158.26 -9.37
N ARG A 388 -18.76 158.49 -10.57
CA ARG A 388 -19.27 157.43 -11.45
C ARG A 388 -18.18 156.51 -12.00
N LEU A 389 -16.99 157.06 -12.31
CA LEU A 389 -15.85 156.26 -12.75
C LEU A 389 -15.34 155.36 -11.61
N ASP A 390 -15.19 155.91 -10.40
CA ASP A 390 -14.75 155.18 -9.22
C ASP A 390 -15.73 154.06 -8.86
N ASP A 391 -17.04 154.31 -8.92
CA ASP A 391 -18.06 153.27 -8.73
C ASP A 391 -18.06 152.22 -9.84
N MET A 392 -17.80 152.60 -11.09
CA MET A 392 -17.63 151.64 -12.19
C MET A 392 -16.36 150.80 -12.03
N MET A 393 -15.26 151.36 -11.51
CA MET A 393 -14.05 150.61 -11.17
C MET A 393 -14.28 149.66 -9.99
N LYS A 394 -14.98 150.08 -8.94
CA LYS A 394 -15.41 149.20 -7.82
C LYS A 394 -16.30 148.06 -8.30
N GLN A 395 -17.18 148.30 -9.28
CA GLN A 395 -17.99 147.25 -9.91
C GLN A 395 -17.12 146.30 -10.76
N ASN A 396 -16.14 146.83 -11.51
CA ASN A 396 -15.24 146.02 -12.33
C ASN A 396 -14.37 145.08 -11.47
N LEU A 397 -13.81 145.58 -10.36
CA LEU A 397 -13.09 144.76 -9.38
C LEU A 397 -13.99 143.64 -8.81
N LYS A 398 -15.21 143.97 -8.38
CA LYS A 398 -16.19 142.99 -7.89
C LYS A 398 -16.69 141.99 -8.94
N LEU A 399 -16.52 142.28 -10.23
CA LEU A 399 -16.79 141.33 -11.31
C LEU A 399 -15.58 140.42 -11.54
N ASN A 400 -14.36 140.94 -11.51
CA ASN A 400 -13.14 140.13 -11.57
C ASN A 400 -12.99 139.18 -10.36
N GLU A 401 -13.32 139.64 -9.15
CA GLU A 401 -13.41 138.80 -7.94
C GLU A 401 -14.32 137.60 -8.20
N LYS A 402 -15.57 137.85 -8.64
CA LYS A 402 -16.55 136.80 -8.98
C LYS A 402 -16.16 135.90 -10.16
N ILE A 403 -15.40 136.42 -11.13
CA ILE A 403 -14.84 135.59 -12.21
C ILE A 403 -13.81 134.62 -11.62
N SER A 404 -12.89 135.10 -10.77
CA SER A 404 -11.89 134.24 -10.13
C SER A 404 -12.52 133.19 -9.18
N GLU A 405 -13.56 133.56 -8.43
CA GLU A 405 -14.37 132.61 -7.64
C GLU A 405 -14.95 131.50 -8.52
N LYS A 406 -15.50 131.85 -9.70
CA LYS A 406 -16.08 130.90 -10.64
C LYS A 406 -15.06 130.07 -11.40
N GLU A 407 -13.87 130.59 -11.68
CA GLU A 407 -12.76 129.82 -12.24
C GLU A 407 -12.24 128.76 -11.25
N ILE A 408 -12.19 129.09 -9.95
CA ILE A 408 -11.89 128.14 -8.87
C ILE A 408 -13.00 127.06 -8.77
N GLU A 409 -14.27 127.45 -8.76
CA GLU A 409 -15.42 126.53 -8.71
C GLU A 409 -15.42 125.55 -9.91
N VAL A 410 -15.19 126.05 -11.12
CA VAL A 410 -15.05 125.22 -12.34
C VAL A 410 -13.84 124.29 -12.25
N SER A 411 -12.74 124.74 -11.66
CA SER A 411 -11.54 123.91 -11.47
C SER A 411 -11.79 122.77 -10.47
N THR A 412 -12.50 123.03 -9.37
CA THR A 412 -12.92 122.03 -8.38
C THR A 412 -13.87 121.01 -8.99
N LEU A 413 -14.95 121.45 -9.66
CA LEU A 413 -15.91 120.56 -10.33
C LEU A 413 -15.24 119.68 -11.39
N LYS A 414 -14.21 120.20 -12.09
CA LYS A 414 -13.42 119.44 -13.07
C LYS A 414 -12.49 118.41 -12.44
N ALA A 415 -12.04 118.62 -11.19
CA ALA A 415 -11.31 117.63 -10.41
C ALA A 415 -12.25 116.54 -9.86
N GLU A 416 -13.43 116.92 -9.36
CA GLU A 416 -14.47 115.98 -8.90
C GLU A 416 -14.98 115.10 -10.05
N MET A 417 -15.25 115.68 -11.22
CA MET A 417 -15.64 114.91 -12.43
C MET A 417 -14.56 113.90 -12.85
N LYS A 418 -13.27 114.24 -12.73
CA LYS A 418 -12.17 113.28 -12.96
C LYS A 418 -12.18 112.15 -11.93
N LYS A 419 -12.36 112.49 -10.65
CA LYS A 419 -12.44 111.50 -9.56
C LYS A 419 -13.60 110.52 -9.79
N TRP A 420 -14.81 111.00 -10.05
CA TRP A 420 -15.98 110.14 -10.32
C TRP A 420 -15.79 109.27 -11.57
N SER A 421 -15.09 109.77 -12.59
CA SER A 421 -14.75 108.98 -13.79
C SER A 421 -13.79 107.82 -13.46
N MET A 422 -12.83 108.04 -12.56
CA MET A 422 -11.94 106.97 -12.07
C MET A 422 -12.68 105.97 -11.18
N GLU A 423 -13.50 106.44 -10.23
CA GLU A 423 -14.32 105.58 -9.35
C GLU A 423 -15.29 104.72 -10.17
N MET A 424 -15.90 105.27 -11.23
CA MET A 424 -16.78 104.51 -12.14
C MET A 424 -16.01 103.44 -12.95
N ALA A 425 -14.79 103.76 -13.42
CA ALA A 425 -13.95 102.79 -14.13
C ALA A 425 -13.49 101.65 -13.20
N GLU A 426 -13.16 101.96 -11.94
CA GLU A 426 -12.79 100.97 -10.93
C GLU A 426 -13.99 100.07 -10.58
N LEU A 427 -15.17 100.63 -10.31
CA LEU A 427 -16.39 99.86 -10.08
C LEU A 427 -16.75 98.96 -11.26
N GLN A 428 -16.53 99.42 -12.49
CA GLN A 428 -16.74 98.62 -13.69
C GLN A 428 -15.76 97.44 -13.78
N ALA A 429 -14.49 97.64 -13.41
CA ALA A 429 -13.49 96.58 -13.33
C ALA A 429 -13.78 95.56 -12.21
N GLN A 430 -14.17 96.04 -11.02
CA GLN A 430 -14.60 95.18 -9.92
C GLN A 430 -15.83 94.33 -10.32
N HIS A 431 -16.80 94.92 -11.03
CA HIS A 431 -17.96 94.20 -11.56
C HIS A 431 -17.59 93.14 -12.61
N THR A 432 -16.61 93.38 -13.47
CA THR A 432 -16.12 92.34 -14.40
C THR A 432 -15.42 91.19 -13.69
N ASN A 433 -14.65 91.48 -12.63
CA ASN A 433 -13.94 90.45 -11.85
C ASN A 433 -14.95 89.58 -11.08
N LEU A 434 -15.87 90.18 -10.31
CA LEU A 434 -16.92 89.46 -9.59
C LEU A 434 -17.80 88.60 -10.51
N LYS A 435 -18.00 89.02 -11.77
CA LYS A 435 -18.70 88.22 -12.77
C LYS A 435 -17.89 87.01 -13.23
N SER A 436 -16.56 87.14 -13.37
CA SER A 436 -15.64 86.02 -13.64
C SER A 436 -15.64 85.03 -12.48
N ASP A 437 -15.45 85.51 -11.25
CA ASP A 437 -15.46 84.71 -10.03
C ASP A 437 -16.77 83.93 -9.88
N SER A 438 -17.91 84.57 -10.15
CA SER A 438 -19.24 83.94 -10.16
C SER A 438 -19.34 82.80 -11.18
N THR A 439 -18.79 82.96 -12.39
CA THR A 439 -18.74 81.89 -13.38
C THR A 439 -17.79 80.75 -13.00
N GLU A 440 -16.63 81.04 -12.39
CA GLU A 440 -15.73 80.01 -11.89
C GLU A 440 -16.32 79.24 -10.71
N HIS A 441 -16.90 79.92 -9.72
CA HIS A 441 -17.58 79.28 -8.59
C HIS A 441 -18.72 78.37 -9.07
N ARG A 442 -19.45 78.78 -10.12
CA ARG A 442 -20.45 77.93 -10.76
C ARG A 442 -19.84 76.68 -11.38
N GLN A 443 -18.79 76.81 -12.20
CA GLN A 443 -18.12 75.66 -12.82
C GLN A 443 -17.52 74.70 -11.78
N ARG A 444 -16.89 75.23 -10.72
CA ARG A 444 -16.38 74.44 -9.60
C ARG A 444 -17.51 73.70 -8.86
N SER A 445 -18.65 74.35 -8.63
CA SER A 445 -19.84 73.73 -8.03
C SER A 445 -20.44 72.63 -8.91
N GLU A 446 -20.50 72.84 -10.24
CA GLU A 446 -20.99 71.85 -11.20
C GLU A 446 -20.02 70.64 -11.28
N SER A 447 -18.70 70.87 -11.22
CA SER A 447 -17.68 69.80 -11.15
C SER A 447 -17.78 68.96 -9.86
N VAL A 448 -17.85 69.61 -8.70
CA VAL A 448 -17.98 68.93 -7.39
C VAL A 448 -19.28 68.13 -7.31
N HIS A 449 -20.36 68.58 -7.96
CA HIS A 449 -21.61 67.81 -8.02
C HIS A 449 -21.46 66.52 -8.85
N VAL A 450 -20.72 66.56 -9.96
CA VAL A 450 -20.41 65.36 -10.77
C VAL A 450 -19.48 64.40 -10.02
N GLU A 451 -18.49 64.90 -9.28
CA GLU A 451 -17.63 64.08 -8.42
C GLU A 451 -18.42 63.42 -7.28
N PHE A 452 -19.35 64.15 -6.65
CA PHE A 452 -20.25 63.61 -5.64
C PHE A 452 -21.13 62.48 -6.19
N GLN A 453 -21.73 62.66 -7.38
CA GLN A 453 -22.54 61.61 -8.02
C GLN A 453 -21.72 60.32 -8.27
N LYS A 454 -20.50 60.45 -8.83
CA LYS A 454 -19.59 59.31 -9.04
C LYS A 454 -19.20 58.61 -7.73
N ALA A 455 -18.99 59.38 -6.65
CA ALA A 455 -18.71 58.82 -5.34
C ALA A 455 -19.92 58.08 -4.74
N GLU A 456 -21.14 58.58 -4.95
CA GLU A 456 -22.38 57.93 -4.53
C GLU A 456 -22.66 56.64 -5.32
N GLU A 457 -22.37 56.61 -6.62
CA GLU A 457 -22.42 55.41 -7.47
C GLU A 457 -21.39 54.37 -7.02
N SER A 458 -20.13 54.78 -6.82
CA SER A 458 -19.05 53.93 -6.30
C SER A 458 -19.39 53.33 -4.93
N MET A 459 -20.05 54.11 -4.06
CA MET A 459 -20.53 53.62 -2.77
C MET A 459 -21.59 52.51 -2.91
N LYS A 460 -22.55 52.67 -3.83
CA LYS A 460 -23.60 51.67 -4.10
C LYS A 460 -23.02 50.37 -4.68
N GLU A 461 -22.03 50.47 -5.56
CA GLU A 461 -21.30 49.30 -6.07
C GLU A 461 -20.56 48.57 -4.96
N LEU A 462 -19.80 49.30 -4.12
CA LEU A 462 -19.09 48.72 -2.97
C LEU A 462 -20.06 48.07 -1.97
N GLN A 463 -21.17 48.73 -1.64
CA GLN A 463 -22.20 48.19 -0.75
C GLN A 463 -22.82 46.90 -1.32
N THR A 464 -23.09 46.87 -2.63
CA THR A 464 -23.59 45.67 -3.33
C THR A 464 -22.56 44.55 -3.30
N ARG A 465 -21.27 44.87 -3.49
CA ARG A 465 -20.16 43.90 -3.44
C ARG A 465 -19.95 43.34 -2.05
N CYS A 466 -20.10 44.15 -1.00
CA CYS A 466 -20.09 43.69 0.39
C CYS A 466 -21.22 42.69 0.67
N ALA A 467 -22.46 43.01 0.29
CA ALA A 467 -23.60 42.09 0.48
C ALA A 467 -23.43 40.75 -0.28
N GLN A 468 -22.83 40.78 -1.47
CA GLN A 468 -22.49 39.55 -2.21
C GLN A 468 -21.40 38.73 -1.51
N LEU A 469 -20.39 39.37 -0.92
CA LEU A 469 -19.34 38.70 -0.16
C LEU A 469 -19.87 38.11 1.16
N GLU A 470 -20.74 38.81 1.87
CA GLU A 470 -21.42 38.28 3.06
C GLU A 470 -22.25 37.04 2.74
N LYS A 471 -23.03 37.06 1.64
CA LYS A 471 -23.79 35.90 1.17
C LYS A 471 -22.88 34.70 0.87
N LYS A 472 -21.77 34.91 0.14
CA LYS A 472 -20.79 33.85 -0.11
C LYS A 472 -20.15 33.31 1.17
N ASN A 473 -19.89 34.17 2.16
CA ASN A 473 -19.36 33.75 3.46
C ASN A 473 -20.37 32.84 4.21
N GLN A 474 -21.66 33.19 4.19
CA GLN A 474 -22.73 32.35 4.78
C GLN A 474 -22.87 31.00 4.06
N GLU A 475 -22.75 30.98 2.73
CA GLU A 475 -22.77 29.75 1.92
C GLU A 475 -21.56 28.84 2.21
N LEU A 476 -20.36 29.41 2.35
CA LEU A 476 -19.15 28.68 2.74
C LEU A 476 -19.24 28.16 4.18
N GLN A 477 -19.76 28.96 5.12
CA GLN A 477 -19.98 28.56 6.51
C GLN A 477 -20.89 27.33 6.59
N ALA A 478 -22.03 27.34 5.90
CA ALA A 478 -22.97 26.21 5.85
C ALA A 478 -22.38 24.96 5.17
N SER A 479 -21.54 25.14 4.14
CA SER A 479 -20.79 24.06 3.50
C SER A 479 -19.79 23.40 4.47
N ILE A 480 -19.01 24.21 5.20
CA ILE A 480 -18.06 23.74 6.22
C ILE A 480 -18.78 22.98 7.34
N GLU A 481 -19.93 23.47 7.83
CA GLU A 481 -20.74 22.77 8.83
C GLU A 481 -21.27 21.41 8.31
N THR A 482 -21.69 21.35 7.05
CA THR A 482 -22.14 20.10 6.40
C THR A 482 -20.99 19.09 6.26
N ILE A 483 -19.82 19.51 5.78
CA ILE A 483 -18.61 18.68 5.65
C ILE A 483 -18.12 18.19 7.02
N ASN A 484 -18.17 19.03 8.06
CA ASN A 484 -17.81 18.64 9.42
C ASN A 484 -18.78 17.60 10.01
N LYS A 485 -20.08 17.73 9.73
CA LYS A 485 -21.08 16.72 10.11
C LYS A 485 -20.81 15.39 9.41
N GLU A 486 -20.62 15.40 8.10
CA GLU A 486 -20.27 14.18 7.35
C GLU A 486 -18.99 13.52 7.86
N ASN A 487 -17.93 14.30 8.13
CA ASN A 487 -16.68 13.77 8.69
C ASN A 487 -16.89 13.17 10.08
N THR A 488 -17.80 13.72 10.88
CA THR A 488 -18.18 13.16 12.19
C THR A 488 -18.92 11.84 12.02
N ASP A 489 -19.89 11.76 11.12
CA ASP A 489 -20.65 10.53 10.82
C ASP A 489 -19.75 9.44 10.22
N LYS A 490 -18.86 9.80 9.29
CA LYS A 490 -17.82 8.91 8.72
C LYS A 490 -16.88 8.39 9.81
N ARG A 491 -16.44 9.25 10.74
CA ARG A 491 -15.59 8.88 11.89
C ARG A 491 -16.33 7.98 12.90
N GLN A 492 -17.63 8.17 13.12
CA GLN A 492 -18.45 7.28 13.96
C GLN A 492 -18.61 5.89 13.31
N LYS A 493 -18.93 5.83 12.00
CA LYS A 493 -19.01 4.57 11.24
C LYS A 493 -17.67 3.82 11.26
N ALA A 494 -16.56 4.51 11.07
CA ALA A 494 -15.22 3.92 11.16
C ALA A 494 -14.92 3.38 12.58
N LYS A 495 -15.26 4.11 13.65
CA LYS A 495 -15.14 3.61 15.03
C LYS A 495 -15.96 2.35 15.27
N ALA A 496 -17.21 2.31 14.81
CA ALA A 496 -18.09 1.14 14.94
C ALA A 496 -17.53 -0.08 14.19
N LEU A 497 -17.03 0.10 12.96
CA LEU A 497 -16.39 -0.97 12.19
C LEU A 497 -15.13 -1.50 12.90
N VAL A 498 -14.25 -0.62 13.38
CA VAL A 498 -13.06 -1.02 14.15
C VAL A 498 -13.44 -1.78 15.42
N GLN A 499 -14.47 -1.33 16.15
CA GLN A 499 -14.94 -2.01 17.35
C GLN A 499 -15.52 -3.40 17.03
N SER A 500 -16.23 -3.55 15.91
CA SER A 500 -16.70 -4.85 15.40
C SER A 500 -15.52 -5.78 15.10
N LEU A 501 -14.55 -5.34 14.28
CA LEU A 501 -13.37 -6.12 13.91
C LEU A 501 -12.48 -6.48 15.12
N VAL A 502 -12.41 -5.62 16.15
CA VAL A 502 -11.72 -5.93 17.41
C VAL A 502 -12.47 -7.00 18.23
N SER A 503 -13.80 -6.98 18.23
CA SER A 503 -14.60 -8.04 18.88
C SER A 503 -14.47 -9.37 18.15
N GLU A 504 -14.50 -9.36 16.81
CA GLU A 504 -14.32 -10.54 15.97
C GLU A 504 -12.91 -11.14 16.12
N LYS A 505 -11.87 -10.30 16.10
CA LYS A 505 -10.48 -10.70 16.41
C LYS A 505 -10.36 -11.35 17.79
N THR A 506 -11.04 -10.79 18.80
CA THR A 506 -11.05 -11.35 20.16
C THR A 506 -11.73 -12.72 20.19
N ASN A 507 -12.87 -12.87 19.52
CA ASN A 507 -13.58 -14.15 19.40
C ASN A 507 -12.74 -15.20 18.67
N LEU A 508 -12.10 -14.85 17.56
CA LEU A 508 -11.20 -15.74 16.80
C LEU A 508 -9.95 -16.15 17.60
N LEU A 509 -9.42 -15.26 18.46
CA LEU A 509 -8.35 -15.61 19.40
C LEU A 509 -8.84 -16.57 20.51
N GLY A 510 -10.09 -16.43 20.95
CA GLY A 510 -10.76 -17.40 21.85
C GLY A 510 -10.87 -18.78 21.21
N VAL A 511 -11.50 -18.87 20.03
CA VAL A 511 -11.63 -20.12 19.26
C VAL A 511 -10.27 -20.74 18.95
N LYS A 512 -9.24 -19.94 18.62
CA LYS A 512 -7.87 -20.44 18.46
C LYS A 512 -7.30 -21.04 19.75
N SER A 513 -7.59 -20.46 20.92
CA SER A 513 -7.17 -21.00 22.21
C SER A 513 -7.86 -22.32 22.53
N GLU A 514 -9.16 -22.44 22.21
CA GLU A 514 -9.93 -23.67 22.38
C GLU A 514 -9.44 -24.79 21.45
N LEU A 515 -9.24 -24.50 20.16
CA LEU A 515 -8.65 -25.44 19.21
C LEU A 515 -7.22 -25.86 19.61
N GLN A 516 -6.42 -24.96 20.17
CA GLN A 516 -5.09 -25.33 20.69
C GLN A 516 -5.18 -26.30 21.87
N LYS A 517 -6.10 -26.06 22.82
CA LYS A 517 -6.35 -26.99 23.94
C LYS A 517 -6.80 -28.37 23.43
N GLU A 518 -7.67 -28.42 22.42
CA GLU A 518 -8.12 -29.69 21.84
C GLU A 518 -7.01 -30.41 21.06
N VAL A 519 -6.14 -29.69 20.34
CA VAL A 519 -4.94 -30.25 19.73
C VAL A 519 -4.00 -30.86 20.78
N ASP A 520 -3.78 -30.18 21.90
CA ASP A 520 -2.91 -30.70 22.97
C ASP A 520 -3.58 -31.85 23.76
N ARG A 521 -4.92 -31.84 23.91
CA ARG A 521 -5.71 -32.98 24.43
C ARG A 521 -5.58 -34.21 23.53
N LEU A 522 -5.75 -34.05 22.21
CA LEU A 522 -5.60 -35.11 21.22
C LEU A 522 -4.17 -35.65 21.17
N ARG A 523 -3.15 -34.79 21.35
CA ARG A 523 -1.76 -35.23 21.51
C ARG A 523 -1.55 -36.08 22.75
N MET A 524 -2.16 -35.73 23.88
CA MET A 524 -2.13 -36.57 25.08
C MET A 524 -2.85 -37.91 24.86
N GLU A 525 -4.01 -37.91 24.20
CA GLU A 525 -4.76 -39.14 23.89
C GLU A 525 -3.99 -40.07 22.93
N VAL A 526 -3.35 -39.52 21.89
CA VAL A 526 -2.48 -40.29 20.97
C VAL A 526 -1.25 -40.83 21.70
N ASN A 527 -0.60 -40.02 22.55
CA ASN A 527 0.54 -40.48 23.34
C ASN A 527 0.14 -41.59 24.32
N GLN A 528 -1.02 -41.50 24.96
CA GLN A 528 -1.54 -42.56 25.83
C GLN A 528 -1.78 -43.85 25.03
N ARG A 529 -2.48 -43.78 23.89
CA ARG A 529 -2.69 -44.96 23.04
C ARG A 529 -1.39 -45.56 22.49
N ASN A 530 -0.35 -44.76 22.29
CA ASN A 530 0.97 -45.28 21.92
C ASN A 530 1.61 -46.06 23.09
N VAL A 531 1.50 -45.56 24.33
CA VAL A 531 1.94 -46.29 25.53
C VAL A 531 1.13 -47.58 25.73
N ASP A 532 -0.19 -47.51 25.57
CA ASP A 532 -1.09 -48.67 25.67
C ASP A 532 -0.76 -49.73 24.60
N ASN A 533 -0.48 -49.31 23.36
CA ASN A 533 -0.05 -50.19 22.26
C ASN A 533 1.33 -50.79 22.52
N ASP A 534 2.32 -50.01 22.96
CA ASP A 534 3.66 -50.52 23.28
C ASP A 534 3.61 -51.54 24.42
N GLN A 535 2.73 -51.31 25.41
CA GLN A 535 2.45 -52.26 26.48
C GLN A 535 1.76 -53.53 25.95
N GLN A 536 0.74 -53.41 25.10
CA GLN A 536 0.07 -54.56 24.48
C GLN A 536 1.03 -55.37 23.58
N VAL A 537 1.92 -54.71 22.83
CA VAL A 537 2.97 -55.36 22.04
C VAL A 537 4.01 -56.05 22.93
N LYS A 538 4.34 -55.48 24.09
CA LYS A 538 5.20 -56.12 25.09
C LYS A 538 4.53 -57.37 25.68
N GLU A 539 3.28 -57.28 26.10
CA GLU A 539 2.51 -58.42 26.62
C GLU A 539 2.34 -59.53 25.57
N LEU A 540 2.08 -59.19 24.30
CA LEU A 540 2.03 -60.15 23.21
C LEU A 540 3.39 -60.80 22.92
N ARG A 541 4.51 -60.07 23.07
CA ARG A 541 5.87 -60.65 22.99
C ARG A 541 6.15 -61.57 24.16
N GLU A 542 5.73 -61.22 25.36
CA GLU A 542 5.90 -62.02 26.57
C GLU A 542 5.08 -63.33 26.46
N GLN A 543 3.79 -63.26 26.10
CA GLN A 543 2.96 -64.44 25.82
C GLN A 543 3.48 -65.29 24.66
N SER A 544 4.06 -64.68 23.61
CA SER A 544 4.66 -65.40 22.49
C SER A 544 5.94 -66.14 22.92
N ASN A 545 6.78 -65.51 23.74
CA ASN A 545 7.96 -66.13 24.33
C ASN A 545 7.60 -67.25 25.31
N GLU A 546 6.54 -67.08 26.13
CA GLU A 546 6.00 -68.14 26.99
C GLU A 546 5.49 -69.32 26.17
N LYS A 547 4.68 -69.08 25.12
CA LYS A 547 4.23 -70.14 24.21
C LYS A 547 5.39 -70.80 23.48
N ALA A 548 6.45 -70.07 23.11
CA ALA A 548 7.65 -70.63 22.51
C ALA A 548 8.44 -71.50 23.49
N ALA A 549 8.60 -71.07 24.75
CA ALA A 549 9.26 -71.84 25.81
C ALA A 549 8.45 -73.09 26.21
N GLN A 550 7.12 -72.97 26.29
CA GLN A 550 6.20 -74.07 26.53
C GLN A 550 6.23 -75.08 25.37
N SER A 551 6.21 -74.59 24.12
CA SER A 551 6.39 -75.44 22.92
C SER A 551 7.76 -76.13 22.91
N ALA A 552 8.84 -75.44 23.28
CA ALA A 552 10.17 -76.03 23.40
C ALA A 552 10.23 -77.11 24.49
N SER A 553 9.55 -76.91 25.62
CA SER A 553 9.41 -77.92 26.68
C SER A 553 8.62 -79.14 26.20
N THR A 554 7.53 -78.95 25.46
CA THR A 554 6.77 -80.05 24.83
C THR A 554 7.60 -80.78 23.78
N ILE A 555 8.35 -80.07 22.93
CA ILE A 555 9.27 -80.67 21.94
C ILE A 555 10.38 -81.46 22.64
N GLN A 556 10.93 -80.97 23.75
CA GLN A 556 11.91 -81.71 24.54
C GLN A 556 11.30 -83.00 25.12
N SER A 557 10.12 -82.91 25.75
CA SER A 557 9.39 -84.08 26.27
C SER A 557 9.11 -85.13 25.17
N LEU A 558 8.66 -84.70 23.99
CA LEU A 558 8.44 -85.58 22.83
C LEU A 558 9.76 -86.14 22.27
N THR A 559 10.86 -85.40 22.37
CA THR A 559 12.20 -85.87 21.95
C THR A 559 12.70 -86.97 22.89
N ASP A 560 12.51 -86.81 24.20
CA ASP A 560 12.87 -87.79 25.22
C ASP A 560 11.97 -89.04 25.13
N GLU A 561 10.68 -88.86 24.82
CA GLU A 561 9.74 -89.96 24.54
C GLU A 561 10.10 -90.71 23.24
N VAL A 562 10.48 -90.00 22.17
CA VAL A 562 11.02 -90.60 20.93
C VAL A 562 12.34 -91.34 21.19
N ALA A 563 13.19 -90.86 22.09
CA ALA A 563 14.41 -91.57 22.50
C ALA A 563 14.07 -92.86 23.27
N SER A 564 13.09 -92.80 24.18
CA SER A 564 12.55 -93.97 24.90
C SER A 564 11.95 -95.01 23.93
N LEU A 565 11.12 -94.58 22.97
CA LEU A 565 10.53 -95.45 21.95
C LEU A 565 11.59 -96.07 21.03
N LYS A 566 12.64 -95.32 20.65
CA LYS A 566 13.80 -95.89 19.92
C LYS A 566 14.54 -96.94 20.73
N HIS A 567 14.72 -96.74 22.03
CA HIS A 567 15.34 -97.73 22.91
C HIS A 567 14.47 -98.98 23.03
N ALA A 568 13.16 -98.83 23.22
CA ALA A 568 12.21 -99.95 23.27
C ALA A 568 12.20 -100.74 21.96
N LEU A 569 12.20 -100.06 20.80
CA LEU A 569 12.26 -100.69 19.48
C LEU A 569 13.55 -101.49 19.29
N ALA A 570 14.70 -100.98 19.74
CA ALA A 570 15.96 -101.70 19.70
C ALA A 570 15.91 -102.99 20.54
N THR A 571 15.36 -102.92 21.76
CA THR A 571 15.17 -104.08 22.64
C THR A 571 14.24 -105.13 22.00
N VAL A 572 13.17 -104.70 21.32
CA VAL A 572 12.27 -105.61 20.58
C VAL A 572 13.00 -106.29 19.42
N GLN A 573 13.76 -105.54 18.59
CA GLN A 573 14.54 -106.11 17.49
C GLN A 573 15.63 -107.09 17.96
N GLU A 574 16.19 -106.88 19.15
CA GLU A 574 17.13 -107.83 19.76
C GLU A 574 16.43 -109.10 20.27
N SER A 575 15.22 -108.98 20.84
CA SER A 575 14.40 -110.13 21.22
C SER A 575 13.95 -110.97 20.02
N GLU A 576 13.63 -110.34 18.88
CA GLU A 576 13.25 -111.02 17.64
C GLU A 576 14.43 -111.82 17.05
N LYS A 577 15.64 -111.24 17.04
CA LYS A 577 16.88 -111.96 16.68
C LYS A 577 17.16 -113.15 17.59
N ALA A 578 16.81 -113.08 18.88
CA ALA A 578 16.90 -114.23 19.78
C ALA A 578 15.85 -115.31 19.46
N GLN A 579 14.61 -114.90 19.16
CA GLN A 579 13.52 -115.82 18.81
C GLN A 579 13.76 -116.56 17.48
N GLN A 580 14.40 -115.91 16.50
CA GLN A 580 14.75 -116.54 15.23
C GLN A 580 15.81 -117.64 15.40
N ARG A 581 16.87 -117.38 16.17
CA ARG A 581 17.89 -118.40 16.54
C ARG A 581 17.27 -119.60 17.28
N ALA A 582 16.24 -119.37 18.09
CA ALA A 582 15.52 -120.45 18.77
C ALA A 582 14.72 -121.35 17.80
N LYS A 583 14.15 -120.79 16.71
CA LYS A 583 13.48 -121.58 15.65
C LYS A 583 14.47 -122.45 14.87
N GLU A 584 15.63 -121.89 14.52
CA GLU A 584 16.69 -122.61 13.79
C GLU A 584 17.24 -123.79 14.60
N LEU A 585 17.48 -123.60 15.90
CA LEU A 585 17.90 -124.67 16.82
C LEU A 585 16.84 -125.77 17.00
N ALA A 586 15.55 -125.44 16.87
CA ALA A 586 14.44 -126.39 16.95
C ALA A 586 14.26 -127.21 15.64
N ALA A 587 14.57 -126.62 14.48
CA ALA A 587 14.57 -127.33 13.20
C ALA A 587 15.65 -128.41 13.17
N ALA A 588 16.91 -128.04 13.48
CA ALA A 588 18.05 -128.95 13.44
C ALA A 588 17.90 -130.18 14.37
N LYS A 589 17.16 -130.07 15.48
CA LYS A 589 16.90 -131.21 16.37
C LYS A 589 15.95 -132.25 15.78
N ARG A 590 14.98 -131.86 14.94
CA ARG A 590 14.02 -132.81 14.35
C ARG A 590 14.65 -133.70 13.28
N GLU A 591 15.55 -133.17 12.46
CA GLU A 591 16.25 -133.96 11.43
C GLU A 591 17.13 -135.07 12.04
N ILE A 592 17.72 -134.80 13.21
CA ILE A 592 18.55 -135.77 13.94
C ILE A 592 17.71 -136.93 14.50
N GLU A 593 16.50 -136.66 15.03
CA GLU A 593 15.61 -137.73 15.52
C GLU A 593 15.07 -138.62 14.40
N ASP A 594 14.63 -138.03 13.28
CA ASP A 594 14.07 -138.78 12.15
C ASP A 594 15.13 -139.64 11.43
N SER A 595 16.37 -139.17 11.36
CA SER A 595 17.51 -139.95 10.85
C SER A 595 17.79 -141.18 11.71
N ASN A 596 17.75 -141.04 13.04
CA ASN A 596 18.01 -142.15 13.96
C ASN A 596 16.87 -143.20 13.93
N LYS A 597 15.62 -142.76 13.76
CA LYS A 597 14.45 -143.64 13.58
C LYS A 597 14.57 -144.53 12.33
N LYS A 598 14.95 -143.94 11.19
CA LYS A 598 15.18 -144.68 9.92
C LYS A 598 16.29 -145.73 10.07
N ARG A 599 17.34 -145.45 10.86
CA ARG A 599 18.46 -146.38 11.09
C ARG A 599 18.10 -147.61 11.94
N LEU A 600 17.08 -147.55 12.80
CA LEU A 600 16.60 -148.76 13.50
C LEU A 600 15.72 -149.64 12.60
N ALA A 601 14.83 -149.06 11.79
CA ALA A 601 13.93 -149.80 10.91
C ALA A 601 14.70 -150.72 9.92
N ALA A 602 15.70 -150.18 9.23
CA ALA A 602 16.53 -150.92 8.28
C ALA A 602 17.29 -152.11 8.92
N LYS A 603 17.53 -152.08 10.24
CA LYS A 603 18.20 -153.16 10.98
C LYS A 603 17.24 -154.32 11.33
N SER A 604 15.96 -154.05 11.54
CA SER A 604 14.96 -155.13 11.69
C SER A 604 14.61 -155.81 10.37
N GLU A 605 14.61 -155.08 9.27
CA GLU A 605 14.20 -155.57 7.95
C GLU A 605 15.25 -156.50 7.33
N THR A 606 16.53 -156.15 7.44
CA THR A 606 17.65 -157.00 7.01
C THR A 606 17.74 -158.32 7.79
N GLN A 607 17.31 -158.36 9.05
CA GLN A 607 17.29 -159.58 9.87
C GLN A 607 16.08 -160.48 9.55
N LYS A 608 15.01 -159.94 8.96
CA LYS A 608 13.82 -160.70 8.50
C LYS A 608 14.08 -161.39 7.16
N LEU A 609 14.69 -160.69 6.21
CA LEU A 609 15.06 -161.23 4.89
C LEU A 609 15.99 -162.46 4.97
N ALA A 610 16.89 -162.49 5.95
CA ALA A 610 17.77 -163.65 6.18
C ALA A 610 16.99 -164.93 6.55
N ALA A 611 15.97 -164.82 7.41
CA ALA A 611 15.14 -165.96 7.82
C ALA A 611 14.20 -166.43 6.69
N GLU A 612 13.71 -165.51 5.87
CA GLU A 612 12.84 -165.84 4.73
C GLU A 612 13.62 -166.57 3.62
N LEU A 613 14.89 -166.21 3.38
CA LEU A 613 15.79 -166.92 2.45
C LEU A 613 16.07 -168.39 2.86
N GLU A 614 16.26 -168.67 4.16
CA GLU A 614 16.49 -170.03 4.65
C GLU A 614 15.24 -170.92 4.47
N ASN A 615 14.04 -170.34 4.59
CA ASN A 615 12.77 -171.05 4.43
C ASN A 615 12.45 -171.34 2.95
N VAL A 616 12.84 -170.43 2.04
CA VAL A 616 12.76 -170.66 0.58
C VAL A 616 13.67 -171.81 0.14
N HIS A 617 14.88 -171.92 0.69
CA HIS A 617 15.77 -173.06 0.39
C HIS A 617 15.13 -174.42 0.75
N LYS A 618 14.55 -174.54 1.94
CA LYS A 618 13.86 -175.77 2.39
C LYS A 618 12.64 -176.11 1.54
N SER A 619 11.96 -175.10 1.00
CA SER A 619 10.85 -175.29 0.05
C SER A 619 11.34 -175.80 -1.32
N LEU A 620 12.52 -175.37 -1.77
CA LEU A 620 13.10 -175.74 -3.06
C LEU A 620 13.55 -177.21 -3.10
N ASP A 621 14.15 -177.73 -2.02
CA ASP A 621 14.48 -179.16 -1.89
C ASP A 621 13.23 -180.05 -1.92
N HIS A 622 12.15 -179.60 -1.28
CA HIS A 622 10.89 -180.36 -1.23
C HIS A 622 10.24 -180.44 -2.61
N ILE A 623 10.23 -179.34 -3.37
CA ILE A 623 9.76 -179.31 -4.77
C ILE A 623 10.65 -180.17 -5.67
N THR A 624 11.98 -180.09 -5.52
CA THR A 624 12.93 -180.90 -6.30
C THR A 624 12.70 -182.40 -6.11
N THR A 625 12.39 -182.81 -4.88
CA THR A 625 12.04 -184.21 -4.55
C THR A 625 10.68 -184.62 -5.15
N HIS A 626 9.68 -183.74 -5.08
CA HIS A 626 8.31 -184.03 -5.53
C HIS A 626 8.17 -184.08 -7.07
N VAL A 627 8.97 -183.32 -7.82
CA VAL A 627 8.84 -183.21 -9.29
C VAL A 627 9.31 -184.47 -10.03
N ASN A 628 10.42 -185.10 -9.61
CA ASN A 628 10.98 -186.25 -10.34
C ASN A 628 10.51 -187.64 -9.87
N ALA A 629 9.83 -187.74 -8.73
CA ALA A 629 8.94 -188.87 -8.45
C ALA A 629 7.86 -188.96 -9.55
N ASN A 630 7.15 -187.86 -9.81
CA ASN A 630 6.15 -187.76 -10.88
C ASN A 630 6.73 -187.99 -12.28
N CYS A 631 7.99 -187.60 -12.54
CA CYS A 631 8.64 -187.85 -13.83
C CYS A 631 8.86 -189.36 -14.09
N THR A 632 9.21 -190.12 -13.03
CA THR A 632 9.36 -191.58 -13.11
C THR A 632 8.02 -192.28 -13.37
N GLU A 633 6.95 -191.79 -12.74
CA GLU A 633 5.59 -192.35 -12.87
C GLU A 633 4.95 -192.07 -14.24
N ASN A 634 5.16 -190.87 -14.81
CA ASN A 634 4.68 -190.54 -16.16
C ASN A 634 5.32 -191.39 -17.26
N ILE A 635 6.60 -191.77 -17.13
CA ILE A 635 7.28 -192.66 -18.09
C ILE A 635 6.62 -194.05 -18.12
N GLN A 636 6.14 -194.55 -16.97
CA GLN A 636 5.42 -195.83 -16.90
C GLN A 636 4.01 -195.74 -17.49
N GLN A 637 3.33 -194.60 -17.38
CA GLN A 637 2.05 -194.40 -18.07
C GLN A 637 2.23 -194.28 -19.60
N ILE A 638 3.29 -193.63 -20.09
CA ILE A 638 3.61 -193.59 -21.52
C ILE A 638 3.89 -195.00 -22.10
N ALA A 639 4.48 -195.91 -21.31
CA ALA A 639 4.68 -197.30 -21.73
C ALA A 639 3.37 -198.11 -21.85
N LEU A 640 2.31 -197.71 -21.13
CA LEU A 640 0.97 -198.29 -21.23
C LEU A 640 0.10 -197.60 -22.29
N VAL A 641 0.28 -196.30 -22.51
CA VAL A 641 -0.43 -195.53 -23.55
C VAL A 641 0.24 -195.73 -24.91
N GLN A 642 -0.02 -196.95 -25.41
CA GLN A 642 -0.19 -197.30 -26.81
C GLN A 642 1.10 -197.57 -27.62
N GLY A 643 1.55 -198.81 -27.77
CA GLY A 643 0.84 -200.08 -27.51
C GLY A 643 -0.18 -200.38 -28.61
N HIS A 644 -1.26 -199.59 -28.69
CA HIS A 644 -2.34 -199.70 -29.67
C HIS A 644 -2.08 -198.94 -30.99
N VAL A 645 -1.06 -198.06 -31.05
CA VAL A 645 -0.61 -197.43 -32.31
C VAL A 645 0.32 -198.36 -33.09
N LYS A 646 0.90 -199.38 -32.43
CA LYS A 646 1.87 -200.30 -33.05
C LYS A 646 1.23 -201.22 -34.12
N GLU A 647 -0.02 -201.61 -33.94
CA GLU A 647 -0.76 -202.44 -34.91
C GLU A 647 -1.29 -201.63 -36.10
N ALA A 648 -1.41 -200.30 -35.99
CA ALA A 648 -1.98 -199.45 -37.04
C ALA A 648 -1.03 -199.20 -38.23
N LEU A 649 0.28 -199.41 -38.06
CA LEU A 649 1.30 -199.11 -39.08
C LEU A 649 2.43 -200.16 -39.19
N GLU A 650 2.18 -201.42 -38.86
CA GLU A 650 3.13 -202.53 -39.09
C GLU A 650 3.29 -202.92 -40.58
N VAL A 651 2.79 -202.08 -41.52
CA VAL A 651 2.61 -202.38 -42.95
C VAL A 651 3.70 -201.79 -43.86
N LEU A 652 4.39 -200.70 -43.48
CA LEU A 652 5.43 -200.07 -44.31
C LEU A 652 6.78 -199.91 -43.61
N GLU A 653 7.43 -201.06 -43.47
CA GLU A 653 8.83 -201.33 -43.76
C GLU A 653 9.94 -200.29 -43.48
N LYS A 654 10.86 -200.72 -42.60
CA LYS A 654 12.27 -200.96 -42.91
C LYS A 654 12.92 -200.07 -44.01
N ARG A 655 13.76 -199.10 -43.61
CA ARG A 655 15.24 -199.13 -43.83
C ARG A 655 15.95 -197.83 -43.41
N ALA A 656 17.14 -198.03 -42.81
CA ALA A 656 18.37 -197.23 -42.90
C ALA A 656 18.33 -195.68 -43.03
N GLY A 657 18.93 -194.98 -42.05
CA GLY A 657 20.15 -194.22 -42.32
C GLY A 657 20.25 -192.72 -41.95
N VAL A 658 21.43 -192.35 -41.44
CA VAL A 658 22.23 -191.14 -41.78
C VAL A 658 21.74 -189.70 -41.42
N ALA A 659 22.28 -189.18 -40.30
CA ALA A 659 22.95 -187.86 -40.09
C ALA A 659 22.23 -186.45 -40.14
N GLN A 660 22.89 -185.47 -39.48
CA GLN A 660 22.74 -183.97 -39.47
C GLN A 660 21.51 -183.36 -38.73
N LYS A 661 21.49 -182.17 -38.07
CA LYS A 661 22.26 -180.88 -38.18
C LYS A 661 21.85 -179.81 -37.10
N GLN A 662 22.59 -178.68 -37.05
CA GLN A 662 22.26 -177.29 -36.54
C GLN A 662 22.14 -177.06 -35.01
N ARG A 663 22.69 -176.01 -34.35
CA ARG A 663 22.80 -174.50 -34.53
C ARG A 663 21.61 -173.71 -33.94
N ALA A 664 21.71 -172.50 -33.36
CA ALA A 664 22.72 -171.39 -33.40
C ALA A 664 22.81 -170.63 -32.02
N GLU A 665 23.16 -169.32 -31.95
CA GLU A 665 24.50 -168.72 -31.65
C GLU A 665 24.31 -167.32 -30.92
N ASP A 666 25.41 -166.62 -30.51
CA ASP A 666 25.58 -165.18 -30.09
C ASP A 666 25.18 -164.53 -28.71
N ASP A 667 26.18 -164.12 -27.90
CA ASP A 667 26.79 -162.76 -27.66
C ASP A 667 26.09 -161.42 -27.21
N THR A 668 26.81 -160.72 -26.30
CA THR A 668 27.04 -159.24 -26.12
C THR A 668 26.04 -158.21 -25.47
N ALA A 669 26.67 -157.33 -24.64
CA ALA A 669 26.54 -155.86 -24.48
C ALA A 669 25.30 -155.11 -23.89
N GLU A 670 25.62 -154.23 -22.91
CA GLU A 670 24.93 -152.99 -22.44
C GLU A 670 23.45 -153.08 -21.95
N ILE A 671 22.88 -151.93 -21.52
CA ILE A 671 21.50 -151.74 -21.02
C ILE A 671 21.32 -152.36 -19.60
N VAL A 672 20.73 -151.70 -18.58
CA VAL A 672 19.34 -151.22 -18.36
C VAL A 672 19.42 -149.91 -17.55
N ARG A 673 19.06 -148.74 -18.12
CA ARG A 673 17.73 -148.07 -18.10
C ARG A 673 17.14 -147.80 -16.70
N LYS A 674 16.67 -146.61 -16.31
CA LYS A 674 15.98 -145.47 -16.98
C LYS A 674 14.45 -145.62 -17.07
N ALA A 675 13.77 -145.21 -16.00
CA ALA A 675 12.37 -144.78 -15.87
C ALA A 675 12.20 -144.23 -14.44
N GLU A 676 11.44 -143.19 -14.07
CA GLU A 676 10.76 -142.09 -14.76
C GLU A 676 10.99 -140.83 -13.86
N ALA A 677 11.20 -139.60 -14.35
CA ALA A 677 10.42 -138.79 -15.26
C ALA A 677 9.14 -138.14 -14.65
N LEU A 678 9.32 -136.89 -14.20
CA LEU A 678 8.43 -135.73 -14.42
C LEU A 678 7.23 -135.53 -13.45
N ARG A 679 7.00 -134.29 -12.97
CA ARG A 679 6.00 -133.28 -13.44
C ARG A 679 4.59 -133.84 -13.65
N THR A 680 3.52 -133.12 -13.28
CA THR A 680 2.89 -132.06 -14.12
C THR A 680 1.70 -131.44 -13.34
N GLY A 681 1.06 -130.35 -13.76
CA GLY A 681 1.22 -129.50 -14.95
C GLY A 681 0.83 -128.04 -14.63
N ASN A 682 0.63 -127.12 -15.58
CA ASN A 682 0.60 -127.20 -17.04
C ASN A 682 1.53 -126.12 -17.64
N GLY A 683 2.03 -126.23 -18.87
CA GLY A 683 1.94 -127.32 -19.84
C GLY A 683 2.79 -126.97 -21.09
N PRO A 684 3.64 -127.87 -21.62
CA PRO A 684 4.53 -127.55 -22.74
C PRO A 684 4.08 -128.16 -24.08
N GLN A 685 4.36 -127.46 -25.18
CA GLN A 685 4.62 -128.08 -26.48
C GLN A 685 5.77 -127.37 -27.22
N SER A 686 6.40 -128.10 -28.13
CA SER A 686 7.48 -127.68 -29.03
C SER A 686 7.30 -128.43 -30.36
N PRO A 687 8.16 -128.26 -31.38
CA PRO A 687 8.84 -127.04 -31.86
C PRO A 687 8.52 -126.75 -33.35
N GLY A 688 8.77 -125.52 -33.83
CA GLY A 688 8.48 -125.15 -35.24
C GLY A 688 9.29 -123.99 -35.83
N ALA A 689 10.47 -124.29 -36.36
CA ALA A 689 11.20 -123.60 -37.44
C ALA A 689 11.38 -122.04 -37.47
N LYS A 690 12.65 -121.62 -37.27
CA LYS A 690 13.46 -120.66 -38.08
C LYS A 690 13.18 -119.13 -38.08
N ARG A 691 14.32 -118.39 -38.07
CA ARG A 691 14.62 -116.98 -38.48
C ARG A 691 14.48 -115.83 -37.47
N LEU A 692 15.36 -114.83 -37.65
CA LEU A 692 15.68 -113.62 -36.85
C LEU A 692 16.26 -113.94 -35.45
N GLU A 693 17.54 -113.70 -35.13
CA GLU A 693 18.65 -113.03 -35.85
C GLU A 693 18.62 -111.48 -35.94
N GLU A 694 19.82 -110.90 -35.80
CA GLU A 694 20.27 -109.52 -36.08
C GLU A 694 19.72 -108.31 -35.30
N ASN A 695 18.49 -108.28 -34.77
CA ASN A 695 17.91 -107.00 -34.28
C ASN A 695 18.28 -106.54 -32.85
N VAL A 696 18.86 -107.38 -31.97
CA VAL A 696 19.04 -107.01 -30.54
C VAL A 696 20.23 -106.08 -30.30
N SER A 697 21.37 -106.30 -30.95
CA SER A 697 22.60 -105.53 -30.69
C SER A 697 22.46 -104.04 -31.02
N ARG A 698 21.62 -103.69 -32.00
CA ARG A 698 21.41 -102.31 -32.46
C ARG A 698 20.68 -101.43 -31.44
N VAL A 699 19.86 -102.03 -30.59
CA VAL A 699 19.09 -101.31 -29.54
C VAL A 699 20.01 -100.89 -28.38
N SER A 700 21.03 -101.68 -28.06
CA SER A 700 21.98 -101.36 -26.99
C SER A 700 22.84 -100.13 -27.29
N GLU A 701 23.17 -99.89 -28.56
CA GLU A 701 23.94 -98.71 -28.99
C GLU A 701 23.10 -97.42 -28.89
N GLN A 702 21.82 -97.50 -29.28
CA GLN A 702 20.90 -96.35 -29.26
C GLN A 702 20.54 -95.91 -27.84
N LEU A 703 20.50 -96.83 -26.87
CA LEU A 703 20.31 -96.50 -25.45
C LEU A 703 21.46 -95.67 -24.87
N ARG A 704 22.70 -95.85 -25.35
CA ARG A 704 23.85 -95.05 -24.88
C ARG A 704 23.80 -93.62 -25.42
N LEU A 705 23.49 -93.47 -26.71
CA LEU A 705 23.29 -92.16 -27.34
C LEU A 705 22.12 -91.36 -26.74
N LEU A 706 21.09 -92.03 -26.20
CA LEU A 706 19.98 -91.36 -25.55
C LEU A 706 20.39 -90.71 -24.22
N VAL A 707 21.34 -91.29 -23.48
CA VAL A 707 21.85 -90.72 -22.22
C VAL A 707 22.70 -89.47 -22.48
N ASP A 708 23.68 -89.54 -23.40
CA ASP A 708 24.53 -88.40 -23.80
C ASP A 708 23.70 -87.19 -24.33
N ILE A 709 22.55 -87.45 -24.96
CA ILE A 709 21.60 -86.42 -25.40
C ILE A 709 20.76 -85.87 -24.23
N THR A 710 20.44 -86.70 -23.23
CA THR A 710 19.65 -86.28 -22.06
C THR A 710 20.45 -85.35 -21.15
N GLU A 711 21.73 -85.63 -20.88
CA GLU A 711 22.58 -84.73 -20.09
C GLU A 711 22.73 -83.35 -20.77
N ARG A 712 22.98 -83.32 -22.08
CA ARG A 712 23.06 -82.06 -22.85
C ARG A 712 21.74 -81.27 -22.90
N LEU A 713 20.59 -81.94 -22.78
CA LEU A 713 19.29 -81.25 -22.68
C LEU A 713 19.05 -80.69 -21.27
N CYS A 714 19.63 -81.29 -20.22
CA CYS A 714 19.64 -80.69 -18.89
C CYS A 714 20.51 -79.43 -18.83
N ASP A 715 21.72 -79.45 -19.39
CA ASP A 715 22.61 -78.27 -19.41
C ASP A 715 21.96 -77.08 -20.14
N ILE A 716 21.38 -77.31 -21.33
CA ILE A 716 20.70 -76.26 -22.11
C ILE A 716 19.44 -75.74 -21.41
N ALA A 717 18.76 -76.57 -20.60
CA ALA A 717 17.61 -76.14 -19.80
C ALA A 717 18.01 -75.27 -18.58
N VAL A 718 19.27 -75.33 -18.14
CA VAL A 718 19.81 -74.46 -17.08
C VAL A 718 20.24 -73.10 -17.66
N GLU A 719 20.95 -73.07 -18.79
CA GLU A 719 21.45 -71.81 -19.38
C GLU A 719 20.36 -70.88 -19.95
N GLN A 720 19.14 -71.36 -20.22
CA GLN A 720 18.07 -70.54 -20.80
C GLN A 720 17.08 -69.90 -19.79
N ASN A 721 17.24 -70.10 -18.48
CA ASN A 721 16.23 -69.69 -17.50
C ASN A 721 16.56 -68.41 -16.68
N ASP A 722 17.78 -67.87 -16.79
CA ASP A 722 18.22 -66.66 -16.05
C ASP A 722 17.93 -65.32 -16.77
N ALA A 723 17.15 -65.35 -17.86
CA ALA A 723 16.61 -64.16 -18.52
C ALA A 723 15.23 -63.79 -17.94
N ASN A 724 15.20 -63.31 -16.69
CA ASN A 724 13.97 -62.94 -16.00
C ASN A 724 13.10 -61.96 -16.84
N LEU A 725 11.96 -62.46 -17.33
CA LEU A 725 11.00 -61.69 -18.14
C LEU A 725 10.56 -60.40 -17.44
N LYS A 726 10.53 -60.41 -16.10
CA LYS A 726 10.20 -59.25 -15.27
C LYS A 726 11.21 -58.10 -15.45
N ASP A 727 12.51 -58.39 -15.59
CA ASP A 727 13.55 -57.37 -15.73
C ASP A 727 13.64 -56.85 -17.18
N VAL A 728 13.33 -57.69 -18.16
CA VAL A 728 13.14 -57.24 -19.56
C VAL A 728 11.93 -56.30 -19.64
N ILE A 729 10.81 -56.65 -18.98
CA ILE A 729 9.61 -55.80 -18.91
C ILE A 729 9.87 -54.52 -18.12
N ILE A 730 10.55 -54.57 -16.96
CA ILE A 730 10.89 -53.39 -16.16
C ILE A 730 11.77 -52.45 -16.97
N ASN A 731 12.83 -52.93 -17.63
CA ASN A 731 13.67 -52.06 -18.47
C ASN A 731 12.87 -51.44 -19.64
N LYS A 732 12.00 -52.22 -20.31
CA LYS A 732 11.13 -51.71 -21.38
C LYS A 732 10.17 -50.65 -20.86
N LEU A 733 9.52 -50.90 -19.73
CA LEU A 733 8.54 -50.02 -19.12
C LEU A 733 9.20 -48.74 -18.61
N THR A 734 10.34 -48.84 -17.92
CA THR A 734 11.13 -47.68 -17.45
C THR A 734 11.61 -46.84 -18.63
N GLN A 735 12.04 -47.46 -19.74
CA GLN A 735 12.45 -46.74 -20.94
C GLN A 735 11.28 -45.98 -21.57
N THR A 736 10.13 -46.64 -21.78
CA THR A 736 8.92 -46.00 -22.33
C THR A 736 8.36 -44.92 -21.40
N PHE A 737 8.32 -45.15 -20.09
CA PHE A 737 7.81 -44.19 -19.11
C PHE A 737 8.71 -42.94 -19.03
N SER A 738 10.03 -43.13 -19.02
CA SER A 738 10.99 -42.02 -19.05
C SER A 738 10.85 -41.19 -20.33
N GLN A 739 10.70 -41.85 -21.49
CA GLN A 739 10.53 -41.17 -22.78
C GLN A 739 9.21 -40.38 -22.86
N CYS A 740 8.09 -40.97 -22.41
CA CYS A 740 6.81 -40.27 -22.38
C CYS A 740 6.77 -39.08 -21.39
N PHE A 741 7.58 -39.08 -20.33
CA PHE A 741 7.71 -37.94 -19.42
C PHE A 741 8.69 -36.88 -19.93
N SER A 742 9.82 -37.25 -20.54
CA SER A 742 10.77 -36.27 -21.08
C SER A 742 10.19 -35.49 -22.25
N GLU A 743 9.51 -36.15 -23.20
CA GLU A 743 8.86 -35.48 -24.33
C GLU A 743 7.75 -34.51 -23.88
N LYS A 744 6.96 -34.88 -22.85
CA LYS A 744 5.92 -33.99 -22.29
C LYS A 744 6.49 -32.81 -21.53
N LEU A 745 7.51 -33.00 -20.70
CA LEU A 745 8.16 -31.91 -19.98
C LEU A 745 8.83 -30.92 -20.94
N LEU A 746 9.55 -31.42 -21.97
CA LEU A 746 10.18 -30.57 -22.98
C LEU A 746 9.15 -29.73 -23.75
N THR A 747 8.01 -30.35 -24.13
CA THR A 747 6.91 -29.66 -24.83
C THR A 747 6.19 -28.62 -23.97
N ILE A 748 6.15 -28.80 -22.65
CA ILE A 748 5.57 -27.82 -21.72
C ILE A 748 6.52 -26.65 -21.51
N TYR A 749 7.83 -26.91 -21.34
CA TYR A 749 8.83 -25.84 -21.18
C TYR A 749 9.00 -24.99 -22.45
N SER A 750 9.07 -25.59 -23.65
CA SER A 750 9.22 -24.77 -24.87
C SER A 750 8.03 -23.83 -25.10
N LYS A 751 6.82 -24.25 -24.74
CA LYS A 751 5.61 -23.41 -24.81
C LYS A 751 5.56 -22.33 -23.74
N ALA A 752 6.26 -22.50 -22.62
CA ALA A 752 6.43 -21.44 -21.63
C ALA A 752 7.38 -20.35 -22.16
N ASP A 753 8.53 -20.74 -22.73
CA ASP A 753 9.49 -19.79 -23.32
C ASP A 753 8.92 -19.02 -24.53
N GLU A 754 8.14 -19.68 -25.39
CA GLU A 754 7.41 -19.01 -26.48
C GLU A 754 6.40 -17.97 -25.96
N ALA A 755 5.70 -18.28 -24.85
CA ALA A 755 4.73 -17.37 -24.25
C ALA A 755 5.38 -16.16 -23.56
N VAL A 756 6.54 -16.35 -22.91
CA VAL A 756 7.33 -15.25 -22.33
C VAL A 756 7.91 -14.37 -23.44
N SER A 757 8.44 -14.97 -24.51
CA SER A 757 9.02 -14.25 -25.66
C SER A 757 8.01 -13.35 -26.40
N LEU A 758 6.71 -13.64 -26.29
CA LEU A 758 5.64 -12.82 -26.86
C LEU A 758 5.23 -11.63 -25.98
N LEU A 759 5.60 -11.60 -24.70
CA LEU A 759 5.25 -10.51 -23.78
C LEU A 759 6.26 -9.35 -23.81
N ASP A 760 7.55 -9.62 -23.99
CA ASP A 760 8.58 -8.57 -24.14
C ASP A 760 8.53 -7.83 -25.49
N ALA A 761 7.71 -8.30 -26.44
CA ALA A 761 7.62 -7.73 -27.79
C ALA A 761 6.79 -6.43 -27.90
N HIS A 762 6.25 -5.90 -26.81
CA HIS A 762 5.37 -4.72 -26.79
C HIS A 762 5.86 -3.57 -25.87
N GLY A 763 7.13 -3.20 -26.03
CA GLY A 763 7.60 -1.87 -25.62
C GLY A 763 7.03 -0.76 -26.53
N PRO A 764 6.58 0.39 -26.00
CA PRO A 764 5.86 1.40 -26.79
C PRO A 764 6.79 2.23 -27.68
N THR A 765 6.58 2.16 -29.00
CA THR A 765 7.16 3.10 -29.97
C THR A 765 6.30 4.35 -30.10
N SER A 766 6.87 5.54 -29.87
CA SER A 766 6.26 6.83 -30.22
C SER A 766 7.30 7.95 -30.26
N GLU A 767 7.92 8.15 -31.43
CA GLU A 767 8.70 9.36 -31.72
C GLU A 767 8.42 9.82 -33.17
N SER A 768 8.22 11.13 -33.36
CA SER A 768 7.82 11.81 -34.60
C SER A 768 6.42 11.45 -35.16
N GLY A 769 5.59 12.38 -35.67
CA GLY A 769 5.63 13.86 -35.56
C GLY A 769 5.28 14.59 -36.87
N HIS A 770 4.55 15.71 -36.79
CA HIS A 770 4.53 16.70 -37.87
C HIS A 770 4.13 18.12 -37.40
N PRO A 771 4.64 19.19 -38.04
CA PRO A 771 4.33 20.58 -37.71
C PRO A 771 3.21 21.17 -38.60
N ALA A 772 2.56 22.23 -38.12
CA ALA A 772 1.77 23.14 -38.95
C ALA A 772 1.89 24.58 -38.42
N VAL A 773 1.93 25.58 -39.31
CA VAL A 773 2.23 26.98 -38.96
C VAL A 773 1.24 27.93 -39.63
N ARG A 774 0.51 28.71 -38.81
CA ARG A 774 -0.24 29.94 -39.16
C ARG A 774 -1.43 29.80 -40.16
N PRO A 775 -2.26 30.85 -40.38
CA PRO A 775 -2.38 32.12 -39.63
C PRO A 775 -3.80 32.45 -39.13
N SER A 776 -3.89 33.15 -38.00
CA SER A 776 -4.80 34.28 -37.75
C SER A 776 -4.23 35.08 -36.58
#